data_AF-A0A7V3PRS7-F1
#
_entry.id   AF-A0A7V3PRS7-F1
#
_cell.length_a   1.000
_cell.length_b   1.000
_cell.length_c   1.000
_cell.angle_alpha   90.00
_cell.angle_beta   90.00
_cell.angle_gamma   90.00
#
_symmetry.space_group_name_H-M   'P 1'
#
loop_
_entity.id
_entity.type
_entity.pdbx_description
1 polymer ?
#
loop_
_entity_poly.entity_id
_entity_poly.type
_entity_poly.pdbx_seq_one_letter_code
_entity_poly.pdbx_strand_id
1 'polypeptide(L)'
;IEQHPVTEGVRRIYYPVIMGRWDDLYPTIPFELRAPHWKPIVRAMDGAVTARCLQYQTWYPVPDAQNPPVLAAVAQIGKGRVTLLGVHRFYTFTYPYAAGTKWIGEFQTGDINGVFMERGDGENPSDGKRLIGNMLLWAAEAAAAVGKGGYTPEKYAAAPVPPMETVPRWLTGWYEGNDAQPIKVLIGARSAYSSGEGDIGQWASAAKAAGYSILVMTEDLADFKAETWSQYVAECKKASGPDLVVMPGLDITDAYDNRLLLFGQNNYPQPWMLAPDGKKMTEIQYLMLGFGMSCSAIAHPTTCPLPHQLFKFFSGIVVYTYDAEGNLIDDGTQAYQAQIYNMSNPIPLVVHELRSPAQVAKAAATGHQLYVMADSVEDAAWYMRDGMSHFWETPVKYVVSSGPMIRGLSSTSFVVEDEVPITDVRYYSMYNLLRRWKPNSTRFQGEVMPPGGVLQTGFLWVQDEQGRTAISPPLRTGESGAYNWRCSDRQNFFSVAVNYTGTILGDGIDIFVPTFGTDEGKGLWPHMTDGRRGENMAPMLEFPYFSPVLTVTDAVLDQRYWRALWEEVVFDAKAPQGTSRSRVYEGRVRWYDLHRRPYGQRGNEIVPLMLMEIVLRLRQPVVPSGDIFPIFLNVGGQPTCLTKDATGGWIEQKLTEGYLDLPVGGQANDFVALTPGLRVDAAGRVGFAPPPGDPTLPAGYQWRARWVRLDPKMDYSEQRRFMGLAGSTPFSLKLTRGKLDAVAYVAALTAEDFGVVGEVEPYPQMPMPLTMRIGGLNWNWSCGVWRPGSQPEIVPFGVFEGEGWANLDVSKGGLFYAGNLLMADDPRLRLALIDWTPEGITFEVNNPTDGPIEATVRTPAEITGRYRLSEKLSVPAGASVRLTFPRG
;
A
#
# COMPACT_ATOMS: atom_id res chain seq x y z
N ILE A 1 44.29 -16.63 -7.96
CA ILE A 1 43.97 -17.56 -6.85
C ILE A 1 45.28 -17.83 -6.13
N GLU A 2 45.35 -17.55 -4.84
CA GLU A 2 46.58 -17.71 -4.04
C GLU A 2 46.74 -19.16 -3.57
N GLN A 3 47.96 -19.62 -3.35
CA GLN A 3 48.23 -20.95 -2.79
C GLN A 3 47.86 -21.01 -1.29
N HIS A 4 46.92 -21.87 -0.94
CA HIS A 4 46.45 -22.10 0.42
C HIS A 4 45.71 -23.46 0.50
N PRO A 5 45.63 -24.15 1.65
CA PRO A 5 44.82 -25.37 1.79
C PRO A 5 43.37 -25.18 1.32
N VAL A 6 42.81 -24.00 1.56
CA VAL A 6 41.44 -23.65 1.13
C VAL A 6 41.29 -23.60 -0.41
N THR A 7 42.34 -23.28 -1.15
CA THR A 7 42.32 -23.18 -2.62
C THR A 7 42.90 -24.41 -3.30
N GLU A 8 43.18 -25.48 -2.54
CA GLU A 8 43.70 -26.72 -3.12
C GLU A 8 42.73 -27.31 -4.15
N GLY A 9 43.24 -27.57 -5.35
CA GLY A 9 42.45 -28.08 -6.47
C GLY A 9 41.43 -27.08 -7.03
N VAL A 10 41.45 -25.81 -6.62
CA VAL A 10 40.61 -24.73 -7.16
C VAL A 10 41.40 -24.02 -8.27
N ARG A 11 40.94 -24.12 -9.51
CA ARG A 11 41.60 -23.55 -10.70
C ARG A 11 40.80 -22.39 -11.29
N ARG A 12 39.47 -22.47 -11.26
CA ARG A 12 38.60 -21.49 -11.90
C ARG A 12 37.32 -21.27 -11.09
N ILE A 13 36.88 -20.03 -10.99
CA ILE A 13 35.66 -19.66 -10.29
C ILE A 13 34.78 -18.83 -11.23
N TYR A 14 33.55 -19.27 -11.44
CA TYR A 14 32.48 -18.44 -12.01
C TYR A 14 31.58 -17.99 -10.88
N TYR A 15 31.24 -16.70 -10.84
CA TYR A 15 30.46 -16.10 -9.77
C TYR A 15 29.37 -15.19 -10.34
N PRO A 16 28.22 -15.09 -9.66
CA PRO A 16 27.14 -14.20 -10.09
C PRO A 16 27.55 -12.74 -9.88
N VAL A 17 27.39 -11.94 -10.93
CA VAL A 17 27.56 -10.47 -10.88
C VAL A 17 26.21 -9.76 -11.09
N ILE A 18 25.12 -10.52 -11.23
CA ILE A 18 23.79 -9.95 -11.40
C ILE A 18 23.47 -9.13 -10.16
N MET A 19 23.39 -7.82 -10.36
CA MET A 19 22.80 -6.90 -9.41
C MET A 19 21.45 -6.51 -9.98
N GLY A 20 20.38 -6.94 -9.31
CA GLY A 20 19.02 -6.50 -9.60
C GLY A 20 18.76 -5.11 -9.02
N ARG A 21 17.49 -4.81 -8.80
CA ARG A 21 17.00 -3.68 -7.99
C ARG A 21 17.71 -3.66 -6.62
N TRP A 22 17.70 -2.51 -5.97
CA TRP A 22 18.39 -2.24 -4.70
C TRP A 22 17.92 -3.13 -3.52
N ASP A 23 16.74 -3.74 -3.59
CA ASP A 23 16.17 -4.74 -2.66
C ASP A 23 16.47 -6.20 -3.07
N ASP A 24 16.77 -6.45 -4.35
CA ASP A 24 17.12 -7.74 -4.94
C ASP A 24 18.64 -7.90 -5.11
N LEU A 25 19.40 -7.53 -4.07
CA LEU A 25 20.86 -7.65 -4.05
C LEU A 25 21.31 -9.10 -3.87
N TYR A 26 21.33 -9.82 -4.99
CA TYR A 26 21.97 -11.12 -5.13
C TYR A 26 23.36 -11.07 -5.83
N PRO A 27 24.21 -10.01 -5.74
CA PRO A 27 25.51 -10.04 -6.39
C PRO A 27 26.57 -10.76 -5.55
N THR A 28 27.72 -11.00 -6.16
CA THR A 28 28.96 -11.22 -5.42
C THR A 28 29.48 -9.87 -4.91
N ILE A 29 29.51 -9.70 -3.59
CA ILE A 29 29.98 -8.49 -2.91
C ILE A 29 31.47 -8.65 -2.62
N PRO A 30 32.36 -7.91 -3.32
CA PRO A 30 33.78 -7.95 -3.00
C PRO A 30 34.07 -7.29 -1.65
N PHE A 31 35.15 -7.70 -1.00
CA PHE A 31 35.53 -7.19 0.32
C PHE A 31 36.77 -6.30 0.27
N GLU A 32 36.81 -5.31 1.18
CA GLU A 32 38.03 -4.61 1.55
C GLU A 32 38.64 -5.22 2.82
N LEU A 33 39.80 -5.87 2.67
CA LEU A 33 40.53 -6.41 3.81
C LEU A 33 41.38 -5.31 4.47
N ARG A 34 40.87 -4.70 5.54
CA ARG A 34 41.56 -3.60 6.26
C ARG A 34 42.50 -4.06 7.37
N ALA A 35 42.21 -5.19 8.00
CA ALA A 35 43.06 -5.71 9.08
C ALA A 35 44.14 -6.67 8.51
N PRO A 36 45.39 -6.59 8.98
CA PRO A 36 46.53 -7.29 8.38
C PRO A 36 46.50 -8.82 8.56
N HIS A 37 45.67 -9.34 9.48
CA HIS A 37 45.54 -10.78 9.72
C HIS A 37 44.67 -11.49 8.66
N TRP A 38 44.00 -10.74 7.78
CA TRP A 38 43.26 -11.32 6.67
C TRP A 38 44.19 -11.63 5.50
N LYS A 39 44.16 -12.87 5.01
CA LYS A 39 44.82 -13.29 3.79
C LYS A 39 43.76 -13.43 2.67
N PRO A 40 43.83 -12.63 1.59
CA PRO A 40 43.02 -12.87 0.40
C PRO A 40 43.47 -14.20 -0.23
N ILE A 41 42.51 -15.04 -0.62
CA ILE A 41 42.80 -16.34 -1.27
C ILE A 41 42.22 -16.43 -2.67
N VAL A 42 41.17 -15.66 -2.96
CA VAL A 42 40.60 -15.51 -4.31
C VAL A 42 40.36 -14.03 -4.57
N ARG A 43 40.84 -13.56 -5.72
CA ARG A 43 40.59 -12.23 -6.27
C ARG A 43 39.90 -12.37 -7.63
N ALA A 44 39.19 -11.33 -8.04
CA ALA A 44 38.68 -11.20 -9.40
C ALA A 44 39.81 -11.09 -10.43
N MET A 45 39.47 -11.08 -11.72
CA MET A 45 40.44 -10.91 -12.80
C MET A 45 40.95 -9.48 -12.89
N ASP A 46 42.12 -9.30 -13.49
CA ASP A 46 42.69 -7.98 -13.78
C ASP A 46 41.72 -7.15 -14.64
N GLY A 47 41.57 -5.88 -14.30
CA GLY A 47 40.60 -4.98 -14.93
C GLY A 47 39.20 -4.99 -14.30
N ALA A 48 38.90 -5.91 -13.39
CA ALA A 48 37.67 -5.86 -12.60
C ALA A 48 37.70 -4.67 -11.63
N VAL A 49 36.57 -3.98 -11.48
CA VAL A 49 36.41 -2.83 -10.60
C VAL A 49 35.37 -3.11 -9.52
N THR A 50 35.63 -2.67 -8.30
CA THR A 50 34.59 -2.56 -7.28
C THR A 50 33.82 -1.28 -7.55
N ALA A 51 32.52 -1.40 -7.79
CA ALA A 51 31.64 -0.26 -7.98
C ALA A 51 30.40 -0.40 -7.11
N ARG A 52 29.87 0.74 -6.66
CA ARG A 52 28.56 0.86 -6.03
C ARG A 52 27.56 1.31 -7.09
N CYS A 53 26.45 0.60 -7.22
CA CYS A 53 25.32 1.07 -8.01
C CYS A 53 24.40 1.87 -7.12
N LEU A 54 23.98 3.04 -7.57
CA LEU A 54 22.98 3.84 -6.85
C LEU A 54 21.62 3.62 -7.52
N GLN A 55 21.51 3.92 -8.81
CA GLN A 55 20.29 3.74 -9.61
C GLN A 55 20.53 2.69 -10.70
N TYR A 56 19.47 2.11 -11.27
CA TYR A 56 19.54 1.06 -12.31
C TYR A 56 20.57 1.26 -13.45
N GLN A 57 20.99 2.51 -13.70
CA GLN A 57 21.83 2.89 -14.84
C GLN A 57 23.21 3.45 -14.44
N THR A 58 23.48 3.73 -13.15
CA THR A 58 24.69 4.47 -12.77
C THR A 58 25.51 3.76 -11.70
N TRP A 59 26.75 3.42 -12.08
CA TRP A 59 27.75 2.79 -11.25
C TRP A 59 28.88 3.76 -10.93
N TYR A 60 29.26 3.82 -9.65
CA TYR A 60 30.36 4.63 -9.17
C TYR A 60 31.47 3.70 -8.71
N PRO A 61 32.67 3.74 -9.30
CA PRO A 61 33.83 3.07 -8.75
C PRO A 61 34.00 3.46 -7.28
N VAL A 62 34.25 2.49 -6.42
CA VAL A 62 34.58 2.77 -5.01
C VAL A 62 36.02 3.29 -4.97
N PRO A 63 36.25 4.55 -4.54
CA PRO A 63 37.59 5.09 -4.43
C PRO A 63 38.45 4.22 -3.50
N ASP A 64 39.72 4.02 -3.85
CA ASP A 64 40.70 3.25 -3.07
C ASP A 64 40.36 1.78 -2.83
N ALA A 65 39.36 1.22 -3.53
CA ALA A 65 39.04 -0.19 -3.45
C ALA A 65 40.23 -1.06 -3.89
N GLN A 66 40.42 -2.18 -3.19
CA GLN A 66 41.47 -3.14 -3.55
C GLN A 66 41.25 -3.69 -4.96
N ASN A 67 42.25 -3.57 -5.82
CA ASN A 67 42.23 -4.04 -7.20
C ASN A 67 43.35 -5.09 -7.43
N PRO A 68 43.04 -6.29 -7.95
CA PRO A 68 41.70 -6.81 -8.24
C PRO A 68 40.86 -7.09 -6.98
N PRO A 69 39.52 -6.91 -7.04
CA PRO A 69 38.60 -7.11 -5.92
C PRO A 69 38.77 -8.48 -5.24
N VAL A 70 38.70 -8.51 -3.91
CA VAL A 70 38.79 -9.77 -3.13
C VAL A 70 37.42 -10.46 -3.10
N LEU A 71 37.38 -11.73 -3.50
CA LEU A 71 36.16 -12.55 -3.51
C LEU A 71 36.12 -13.55 -2.35
N ALA A 72 37.28 -14.01 -1.88
CA ALA A 72 37.37 -14.86 -0.71
C ALA A 72 38.65 -14.60 0.09
N ALA A 73 38.54 -14.69 1.42
CA ALA A 73 39.63 -14.46 2.35
C ALA A 73 39.57 -15.42 3.55
N VAL A 74 40.70 -15.55 4.24
CA VAL A 74 40.83 -16.37 5.45
C VAL A 74 41.59 -15.61 6.52
N ALA A 75 41.30 -15.92 7.78
CA ALA A 75 42.02 -15.37 8.92
C ALA A 75 42.15 -16.41 10.04
N GLN A 76 43.29 -16.40 10.73
CA GLN A 76 43.44 -17.02 12.04
C GLN A 76 43.13 -15.98 13.10
N ILE A 77 42.14 -16.22 13.96
CA ILE A 77 41.73 -15.31 15.03
C ILE A 77 41.83 -16.06 16.36
N GLY A 78 42.88 -15.75 17.13
CA GLY A 78 43.22 -16.51 18.33
C GLY A 78 43.41 -18.00 18.00
N LYS A 79 42.66 -18.87 18.69
CA LYS A 79 42.66 -20.32 18.45
C LYS A 79 41.73 -20.75 17.30
N GLY A 80 40.89 -19.84 16.80
CA GLY A 80 39.90 -20.11 15.76
C GLY A 80 40.35 -19.71 14.36
N ARG A 81 39.60 -20.18 13.37
CA ARG A 81 39.77 -19.86 11.95
C ARG A 81 38.48 -19.30 11.40
N VAL A 82 38.56 -18.27 10.57
CA VAL A 82 37.42 -17.63 9.93
C VAL A 82 37.65 -17.58 8.43
N THR A 83 36.61 -17.90 7.66
CA THR A 83 36.60 -17.78 6.21
C THR A 83 35.54 -16.77 5.79
N LEU A 84 35.82 -16.00 4.74
CA LEU A 84 34.90 -15.02 4.16
C LEU A 84 34.73 -15.29 2.67
N LEU A 85 33.48 -15.32 2.20
CA LEU A 85 33.11 -15.52 0.79
C LEU A 85 32.12 -14.43 0.37
N GLY A 86 32.45 -13.69 -0.69
CA GLY A 86 31.65 -12.55 -1.18
C GLY A 86 30.38 -12.95 -1.91
N VAL A 87 30.22 -14.23 -2.22
CA VAL A 87 29.07 -14.73 -2.95
C VAL A 87 27.87 -14.81 -2.03
N HIS A 88 26.75 -14.20 -2.43
CA HIS A 88 25.53 -14.20 -1.66
C HIS A 88 25.04 -15.62 -1.34
N ARG A 89 24.60 -15.86 -0.10
CA ARG A 89 24.18 -17.19 0.43
C ARG A 89 23.13 -17.90 -0.43
N PHE A 90 22.38 -17.12 -1.19
CA PHE A 90 21.37 -17.61 -2.12
C PHE A 90 21.95 -18.57 -3.16
N TYR A 91 23.12 -18.28 -3.75
CA TYR A 91 23.76 -19.13 -4.77
C TYR A 91 24.52 -20.31 -4.19
N THR A 92 24.68 -20.35 -2.87
CA THR A 92 25.47 -21.39 -2.19
C THR A 92 24.60 -22.39 -1.45
N PHE A 93 23.54 -21.94 -0.76
CA PHE A 93 22.74 -22.78 0.14
C PHE A 93 21.25 -22.83 -0.17
N THR A 94 20.71 -21.92 -0.98
CA THR A 94 19.27 -21.84 -1.25
C THR A 94 18.93 -22.31 -2.67
N TYR A 95 19.32 -21.55 -3.68
CA TYR A 95 18.95 -21.78 -5.07
C TYR A 95 19.42 -23.11 -5.66
N PRO A 96 20.64 -23.62 -5.39
CA PRO A 96 21.10 -24.90 -5.93
C PRO A 96 20.18 -26.08 -5.60
N TYR A 97 19.34 -25.93 -4.58
CA TYR A 97 18.38 -26.91 -4.11
C TYR A 97 16.91 -26.52 -4.39
N ALA A 98 16.67 -25.35 -4.99
CA ALA A 98 15.35 -24.88 -5.37
C ALA A 98 15.00 -25.40 -6.78
N ALA A 99 14.23 -26.49 -6.85
CA ALA A 99 13.83 -27.07 -8.14
C ALA A 99 12.89 -26.12 -8.92
N GLY A 100 13.26 -25.78 -10.15
CA GLY A 100 12.34 -25.19 -11.14
C GLY A 100 12.08 -23.69 -11.05
N THR A 101 12.69 -22.94 -10.11
CA THR A 101 12.59 -21.48 -10.13
C THR A 101 13.67 -20.88 -11.03
N LYS A 102 13.30 -19.95 -11.91
CA LYS A 102 14.22 -19.10 -12.71
C LYS A 102 14.13 -17.62 -12.32
N TRP A 103 13.24 -17.32 -11.39
CA TRP A 103 12.94 -15.98 -10.91
C TRP A 103 13.41 -15.86 -9.45
N ILE A 104 14.03 -14.72 -9.13
CA ILE A 104 14.31 -14.30 -7.77
C ILE A 104 13.69 -12.91 -7.61
N GLY A 105 12.72 -12.77 -6.71
CA GLY A 105 11.95 -11.54 -6.62
C GLY A 105 11.33 -11.18 -7.98
N GLU A 106 11.62 -9.97 -8.46
CA GLU A 106 11.13 -9.43 -9.73
C GLU A 106 12.08 -9.71 -10.92
N PHE A 107 13.17 -10.47 -10.73
CA PHE A 107 14.19 -10.69 -11.77
C PHE A 107 14.32 -12.14 -12.20
N GLN A 108 14.50 -12.34 -13.51
CA GLN A 108 14.93 -13.62 -14.07
C GLN A 108 16.46 -13.70 -14.06
N THR A 109 17.03 -14.64 -13.33
CA THR A 109 18.50 -14.83 -13.25
C THR A 109 19.05 -15.80 -14.28
N GLY A 110 18.18 -16.30 -15.17
CA GLY A 110 18.51 -17.36 -16.10
C GLY A 110 18.70 -18.70 -15.38
N ASP A 111 19.43 -19.62 -16.02
CA ASP A 111 19.70 -20.94 -15.44
C ASP A 111 20.94 -20.88 -14.54
N ILE A 112 20.75 -20.66 -13.23
CA ILE A 112 21.81 -20.87 -12.24
C ILE A 112 21.96 -22.38 -12.03
N ASN A 113 23.09 -22.92 -12.48
CA ASN A 113 23.36 -24.36 -12.43
C ASN A 113 24.21 -24.72 -11.20
N GLY A 114 23.58 -25.33 -10.20
CA GLY A 114 24.27 -25.91 -9.05
C GLY A 114 24.83 -24.89 -8.05
N VAL A 115 25.65 -25.37 -7.10
CA VAL A 115 26.27 -24.55 -6.05
C VAL A 115 27.38 -23.71 -6.66
N PHE A 116 27.23 -22.38 -6.65
CA PHE A 116 28.29 -21.46 -7.09
C PHE A 116 28.64 -21.64 -8.60
N MET A 117 27.61 -21.65 -9.45
CA MET A 117 27.70 -21.69 -10.93
C MET A 117 28.52 -22.87 -11.46
N GLU A 118 28.25 -24.11 -11.01
CA GLU A 118 29.08 -25.31 -11.25
C GLU A 118 29.39 -25.57 -12.73
N ARG A 119 28.44 -25.29 -13.65
CA ARG A 119 28.65 -25.48 -15.09
C ARG A 119 29.56 -24.43 -15.74
N GLY A 120 29.88 -23.34 -15.05
CA GLY A 120 30.65 -22.21 -15.57
C GLY A 120 30.07 -21.66 -16.87
N ASP A 121 30.89 -21.59 -17.93
CA ASP A 121 30.49 -21.11 -19.26
C ASP A 121 29.92 -22.20 -20.19
N GLY A 122 29.75 -23.43 -19.68
CA GLY A 122 29.28 -24.59 -20.45
C GLY A 122 30.39 -25.45 -21.05
N GLU A 123 31.60 -24.91 -21.22
CA GLU A 123 32.79 -25.66 -21.64
C GLU A 123 33.71 -25.95 -20.44
N ASN A 124 33.75 -25.01 -19.50
CA ASN A 124 34.66 -24.97 -18.37
C ASN A 124 33.87 -24.91 -17.07
N PRO A 125 33.95 -25.93 -16.19
CA PRO A 125 33.23 -25.91 -14.92
C PRO A 125 33.84 -24.90 -13.93
N SER A 126 33.02 -24.50 -12.95
CA SER A 126 33.43 -23.71 -11.78
C SER A 126 33.85 -24.62 -10.62
N ASP A 127 34.97 -24.30 -9.97
CA ASP A 127 35.44 -24.95 -8.74
C ASP A 127 34.83 -24.33 -7.46
N GLY A 128 33.77 -23.52 -7.59
CA GLY A 128 33.15 -22.78 -6.49
C GLY A 128 32.68 -23.67 -5.33
N LYS A 129 32.05 -24.81 -5.63
CA LYS A 129 31.66 -25.79 -4.60
C LYS A 129 32.86 -26.38 -3.86
N ARG A 130 33.96 -26.66 -4.58
CA ARG A 130 35.21 -27.16 -3.97
C ARG A 130 35.80 -26.10 -3.04
N LEU A 131 35.84 -24.85 -3.47
CA LEU A 131 36.29 -23.74 -2.63
C LEU A 131 35.48 -23.65 -1.32
N ILE A 132 34.14 -23.67 -1.39
CA ILE A 132 33.28 -23.64 -0.19
C ILE A 132 33.55 -24.85 0.71
N GLY A 133 33.65 -26.04 0.13
CA GLY A 133 33.96 -27.26 0.89
C GLY A 133 35.29 -27.15 1.64
N ASN A 134 36.34 -26.71 0.95
CA ASN A 134 37.66 -26.51 1.55
C ASN A 134 37.64 -25.40 2.62
N MET A 135 36.88 -24.32 2.43
CA MET A 135 36.70 -23.25 3.43
C MET A 135 36.07 -23.79 4.71
N LEU A 136 35.00 -24.59 4.58
CA LEU A 136 34.30 -25.20 5.72
C LEU A 136 35.20 -26.20 6.46
N LEU A 137 35.92 -27.05 5.72
CA LEU A 137 36.87 -28.01 6.31
C LEU A 137 37.99 -27.29 7.08
N TRP A 138 38.62 -26.30 6.46
CA TRP A 138 39.72 -25.56 7.08
C TRP A 138 39.29 -24.81 8.35
N ALA A 139 38.09 -24.23 8.37
CA ALA A 139 37.51 -23.62 9.57
C ALA A 139 37.18 -24.66 10.64
N ALA A 140 36.61 -25.81 10.23
CA ALA A 140 36.22 -26.89 11.14
C ALA A 140 37.40 -27.57 11.82
N GLU A 141 38.57 -27.67 11.19
CA GLU A 141 39.78 -28.23 11.80
C GLU A 141 40.14 -27.57 13.14
N ALA A 142 40.05 -26.24 13.22
CA ALA A 142 40.33 -25.51 14.46
C ALA A 142 39.29 -25.79 15.55
N ALA A 143 38.02 -25.97 15.17
CA ALA A 143 36.96 -26.37 16.09
C ALA A 143 37.15 -27.80 16.59
N ALA A 144 37.47 -28.73 15.68
CA ALA A 144 37.68 -30.14 15.98
C ALA A 144 38.86 -30.35 16.94
N ALA A 145 39.94 -29.57 16.78
CA ALA A 145 41.11 -29.60 17.67
C ALA A 145 40.79 -29.23 19.13
N VAL A 146 39.67 -28.54 19.38
CA VAL A 146 39.19 -28.19 20.74
C VAL A 146 37.93 -28.97 21.13
N GLY A 147 37.64 -30.07 20.44
CA GLY A 147 36.51 -30.94 20.74
C GLY A 147 35.13 -30.39 20.34
N LYS A 148 35.08 -29.38 19.46
CA LYS A 148 33.82 -28.83 18.91
C LYS A 148 33.64 -29.28 17.45
N GLY A 149 32.43 -29.73 17.08
CA GLY A 149 32.15 -30.23 15.72
C GLY A 149 32.70 -31.64 15.46
N GLY A 150 33.10 -31.94 14.22
CA GLY A 150 33.63 -33.27 13.85
C GLY A 150 32.59 -34.38 13.87
N TYR A 151 31.37 -34.09 13.41
CA TYR A 151 30.28 -35.06 13.36
C TYR A 151 30.60 -36.17 12.35
N THR A 152 30.52 -37.42 12.80
CA THR A 152 30.35 -38.57 11.91
C THR A 152 28.86 -38.72 11.57
N PRO A 153 28.47 -39.46 10.52
CA PRO A 153 27.06 -39.74 10.24
C PRO A 153 26.30 -40.25 11.47
N GLU A 154 26.94 -41.09 12.28
CA GLU A 154 26.37 -41.63 13.52
C GLU A 154 26.21 -40.54 14.59
N LYS A 155 27.22 -39.68 14.80
CA LYS A 155 27.12 -38.55 15.73
C LYS A 155 26.12 -37.49 15.29
N TYR A 156 25.96 -37.29 13.97
CA TYR A 156 24.96 -36.39 13.41
C TYR A 156 23.55 -36.94 13.59
N ALA A 157 23.33 -38.22 13.27
CA ALA A 157 22.05 -38.90 13.49
C ALA A 157 21.67 -38.96 14.98
N ALA A 158 22.65 -39.04 15.87
CA ALA A 158 22.45 -39.00 17.32
C ALA A 158 22.41 -37.57 17.90
N ALA A 159 22.68 -36.54 17.10
CA ALA A 159 22.62 -35.16 17.58
C ALA A 159 21.14 -34.80 17.86
N PRO A 160 20.84 -34.15 18.99
CA PRO A 160 19.49 -33.69 19.26
C PRO A 160 19.08 -32.71 18.16
N VAL A 161 17.89 -32.92 17.59
CA VAL A 161 17.27 -31.93 16.72
C VAL A 161 17.05 -30.68 17.59
N PRO A 162 17.62 -29.51 17.22
CA PRO A 162 17.37 -28.30 17.98
C PRO A 162 15.85 -28.05 17.99
N PRO A 163 15.26 -27.68 19.15
CA PRO A 163 13.85 -27.35 19.20
C PRO A 163 13.59 -26.24 18.19
N MET A 164 12.45 -26.31 17.48
CA MET A 164 12.01 -25.18 16.67
C MET A 164 11.82 -23.98 17.60
N GLU A 165 12.37 -22.83 17.22
CA GLU A 165 12.10 -21.59 17.93
C GLU A 165 10.59 -21.34 17.90
N THR A 166 10.00 -21.09 19.06
CA THR A 166 8.60 -20.72 19.18
C THR A 166 8.48 -19.23 18.96
N VAL A 167 7.60 -18.80 18.05
CA VAL A 167 7.26 -17.38 17.89
C VAL A 167 6.73 -16.85 19.23
N PRO A 168 7.29 -15.76 19.78
CA PRO A 168 6.79 -15.14 21.00
C PRO A 168 5.29 -14.83 20.91
N ARG A 169 4.54 -15.06 21.99
CA ARG A 169 3.08 -14.92 21.99
C ARG A 169 2.62 -13.50 21.65
N TRP A 170 3.33 -12.48 22.12
CA TRP A 170 3.04 -11.08 21.82
C TRP A 170 3.11 -10.73 20.32
N LEU A 171 3.90 -11.48 19.52
CA LEU A 171 3.97 -11.34 18.06
C LEU A 171 2.81 -12.05 17.33
N THR A 172 2.17 -13.03 17.96
CA THR A 172 1.08 -13.80 17.32
C THR A 172 -0.27 -13.07 17.30
N GLY A 173 -0.40 -11.95 18.01
CA GLY A 173 -1.61 -11.14 18.04
C GLY A 173 -1.56 -10.08 19.14
N TRP A 174 -2.55 -9.20 19.17
CA TRP A 174 -2.71 -8.21 20.25
C TRP A 174 -4.02 -8.51 20.98
N TYR A 175 -3.95 -9.34 22.00
CA TYR A 175 -5.12 -9.77 22.76
C TYR A 175 -4.74 -9.96 24.22
N GLU A 176 -5.73 -9.90 25.10
CA GLU A 176 -5.50 -10.06 26.53
C GLU A 176 -4.94 -11.45 26.86
N GLY A 177 -3.91 -11.50 27.71
CA GLY A 177 -3.26 -12.75 28.11
C GLY A 177 -2.16 -13.25 27.16
N ASN A 178 -1.72 -12.44 26.19
CA ASN A 178 -0.52 -12.71 25.39
C ASN A 178 0.79 -12.18 26.02
N ASP A 179 0.73 -11.76 27.30
CA ASP A 179 1.79 -11.17 28.14
C ASP A 179 2.32 -9.78 27.70
N ALA A 180 1.91 -9.25 26.55
CA ALA A 180 2.35 -7.96 26.03
C ALA A 180 1.94 -6.78 26.94
N GLN A 181 2.91 -5.94 27.28
CA GLN A 181 2.73 -4.74 28.10
C GLN A 181 2.91 -3.47 27.28
N PRO A 182 2.26 -2.35 27.65
CA PRO A 182 2.49 -1.06 27.01
C PRO A 182 3.84 -0.47 27.44
N ILE A 183 4.81 -0.47 26.53
CA ILE A 183 6.13 0.12 26.74
C ILE A 183 6.10 1.58 26.27
N LYS A 184 6.27 2.54 27.19
CA LYS A 184 6.17 3.98 26.92
C LYS A 184 7.42 4.49 26.18
N VAL A 185 7.21 5.23 25.11
CA VAL A 185 8.25 5.74 24.20
C VAL A 185 8.24 7.26 24.14
N LEU A 186 9.42 7.86 24.22
CA LEU A 186 9.65 9.27 23.92
C LEU A 186 10.36 9.40 22.57
N ILE A 187 9.78 10.14 21.62
CA ILE A 187 10.42 10.55 20.37
C ILE A 187 10.52 12.07 20.35
N GLY A 188 11.68 12.61 19.96
CA GLY A 188 11.84 14.05 19.70
C GLY A 188 12.91 14.78 20.52
N ALA A 189 13.78 14.05 21.23
CA ALA A 189 14.85 14.64 22.03
C ALA A 189 16.05 15.07 21.18
N ARG A 190 16.58 16.28 21.43
CA ARG A 190 17.78 16.81 20.78
C ARG A 190 18.88 17.10 21.80
N SER A 191 20.08 16.57 21.58
CA SER A 191 21.23 16.76 22.45
C SER A 191 22.18 17.84 21.95
N ALA A 192 23.30 18.01 22.66
CA ALA A 192 24.40 18.89 22.28
C ALA A 192 25.13 18.48 20.98
N TYR A 193 24.77 17.35 20.35
CA TYR A 193 25.29 16.98 19.03
C TYR A 193 24.68 17.79 17.88
N SER A 194 23.53 18.44 18.09
CA SER A 194 22.91 19.35 17.12
C SER A 194 22.38 20.63 17.79
N SER A 195 21.07 20.87 17.78
CA SER A 195 20.41 22.10 18.20
C SER A 195 19.81 22.06 19.62
N GLY A 196 20.19 21.06 20.42
CA GLY A 196 19.74 20.89 21.80
C GLY A 196 20.85 21.03 22.84
N GLU A 197 20.49 20.70 24.08
CA GLU A 197 21.33 20.78 25.27
C GLU A 197 21.53 19.38 25.89
N GLY A 198 22.58 19.27 26.70
CA GLY A 198 22.88 18.08 27.47
C GLY A 198 23.47 16.93 26.65
N ASP A 199 24.13 16.00 27.35
CA ASP A 199 24.65 14.77 26.78
C ASP A 199 23.60 13.64 26.78
N ILE A 200 23.87 12.56 26.04
CA ILE A 200 22.97 11.42 25.89
C ILE A 200 22.66 10.74 27.24
N GLY A 201 23.60 10.72 28.18
CA GLY A 201 23.42 10.15 29.51
C GLY A 201 22.45 10.97 30.37
N GLN A 202 22.50 12.30 30.27
CA GLN A 202 21.56 13.20 30.94
C GLN A 202 20.13 13.03 30.40
N TRP A 203 19.98 12.92 29.07
CA TRP A 203 18.69 12.61 28.44
C TRP A 203 18.14 11.26 28.88
N ALA A 204 18.97 10.21 28.87
CA ALA A 204 18.58 8.88 29.32
C ALA A 204 18.14 8.87 30.79
N SER A 205 18.86 9.59 31.66
CA SER A 205 18.52 9.73 33.08
C SER A 205 17.17 10.43 33.26
N ALA A 206 16.92 11.52 32.52
CA ALA A 206 15.66 12.24 32.56
C ALA A 206 14.49 11.40 32.03
N ALA A 207 14.69 10.67 30.93
CA ALA A 207 13.69 9.77 30.36
C ALA A 207 13.31 8.64 31.33
N LYS A 208 14.30 7.99 31.94
CA LYS A 208 14.07 6.96 32.96
C LYS A 208 13.32 7.51 34.17
N ALA A 209 13.71 8.70 34.66
CA ALA A 209 13.05 9.35 35.79
C ALA A 209 11.57 9.72 35.48
N ALA A 210 11.26 10.00 34.22
CA ALA A 210 9.90 10.31 33.76
C ALA A 210 9.07 9.07 33.35
N GLY A 211 9.61 7.87 33.53
CA GLY A 211 8.91 6.61 33.25
C GLY A 211 8.87 6.19 31.78
N TYR A 212 9.76 6.72 30.94
CA TYR A 212 9.96 6.21 29.59
C TYR A 212 10.89 4.98 29.62
N SER A 213 10.60 4.02 28.74
CA SER A 213 11.40 2.82 28.53
C SER A 213 12.13 2.81 27.19
N ILE A 214 11.73 3.68 26.26
CA ILE A 214 12.49 3.94 25.04
C ILE A 214 12.60 5.44 24.86
N LEU A 215 13.82 5.89 24.56
CA LEU A 215 14.15 7.26 24.21
C LEU A 215 14.68 7.27 22.77
N VAL A 216 14.03 8.01 21.88
CA VAL A 216 14.49 8.25 20.52
C VAL A 216 14.99 9.69 20.41
N MET A 217 16.28 9.78 20.18
CA MET A 217 16.95 11.03 19.83
C MET A 217 16.61 11.39 18.38
N THR A 218 16.43 12.67 18.09
CA THR A 218 16.06 13.20 16.76
C THR A 218 16.92 14.42 16.45
N GLU A 219 18.22 14.21 16.33
CA GLU A 219 19.17 15.30 16.09
C GLU A 219 18.87 16.03 14.78
N ASP A 220 19.01 17.34 14.77
CA ASP A 220 18.72 18.16 13.59
C ASP A 220 19.82 17.97 12.54
N LEU A 221 19.48 17.39 11.38
CA LEU A 221 20.45 17.13 10.32
C LEU A 221 21.21 18.39 9.91
N ALA A 222 20.55 19.56 9.89
CA ALA A 222 21.14 20.80 9.42
C ALA A 222 22.25 21.34 10.35
N ASP A 223 22.21 20.94 11.62
CA ASP A 223 23.15 21.37 12.67
C ASP A 223 24.05 20.23 13.17
N PHE A 224 23.80 18.98 12.75
CA PHE A 224 24.57 17.81 13.15
C PHE A 224 25.89 17.68 12.37
N LYS A 225 26.97 17.31 13.08
CA LYS A 225 28.30 17.09 12.48
C LYS A 225 28.53 15.62 12.14
N ALA A 226 28.60 15.28 10.86
CA ALA A 226 28.75 13.92 10.35
C ALA A 226 29.92 13.15 11.02
N GLU A 227 31.06 13.80 11.26
CA GLU A 227 32.24 13.23 11.89
C GLU A 227 32.01 12.73 13.33
N THR A 228 30.97 13.22 14.00
CA THR A 228 30.62 12.82 15.38
C THR A 228 29.60 11.68 15.44
N TRP A 229 29.06 11.23 14.30
CA TRP A 229 28.01 10.21 14.25
C TRP A 229 28.38 8.91 14.99
N SER A 230 29.58 8.37 14.77
CA SER A 230 30.01 7.14 15.42
C SER A 230 30.11 7.28 16.94
N GLN A 231 30.46 8.47 17.44
CA GLN A 231 30.50 8.77 18.87
C GLN A 231 29.07 8.84 19.43
N TYR A 232 28.19 9.59 18.77
CA TYR A 232 26.78 9.71 19.12
C TYR A 232 26.08 8.35 19.22
N VAL A 233 26.23 7.48 18.21
CA VAL A 233 25.67 6.12 18.23
C VAL A 233 26.25 5.28 19.39
N ALA A 234 27.55 5.39 19.65
CA ALA A 234 28.18 4.68 20.76
C ALA A 234 27.67 5.17 22.13
N GLU A 235 27.39 6.46 22.28
CA GLU A 235 26.84 7.04 23.50
C GLU A 235 25.38 6.63 23.72
N CYS A 236 24.54 6.61 22.67
CA CYS A 236 23.19 6.02 22.74
C CYS A 236 23.23 4.55 23.18
N LYS A 237 24.13 3.76 22.60
CA LYS A 237 24.32 2.35 22.99
C LYS A 237 24.79 2.23 24.45
N LYS A 238 25.69 3.09 24.91
CA LYS A 238 26.19 3.11 26.29
C LYS A 238 25.11 3.52 27.29
N ALA A 239 24.22 4.43 26.91
CA ALA A 239 23.10 4.88 27.74
C ALA A 239 21.92 3.89 27.76
N SER A 240 21.93 2.89 26.87
CA SER A 240 20.93 1.82 26.84
C SER A 240 21.21 0.73 27.90
N GLY A 241 20.15 0.09 28.39
CA GLY A 241 20.17 -1.02 29.33
C GLY A 241 18.82 -1.74 29.42
N PRO A 242 18.62 -2.64 30.40
CA PRO A 242 17.41 -3.45 30.49
C PRO A 242 16.10 -2.65 30.66
N ASP A 243 16.16 -1.50 31.34
CA ASP A 243 14.97 -0.69 31.65
C ASP A 243 14.74 0.46 30.65
N LEU A 244 15.75 0.77 29.82
CA LEU A 244 15.71 1.90 28.89
C LEU A 244 16.57 1.61 27.67
N VAL A 245 16.01 1.71 26.47
CA VAL A 245 16.80 1.74 25.23
C VAL A 245 16.84 3.14 24.66
N VAL A 246 18.04 3.63 24.33
CA VAL A 246 18.25 4.91 23.67
C VAL A 246 18.59 4.66 22.21
N MET A 247 17.76 5.17 21.30
CA MET A 247 17.93 5.01 19.86
C MET A 247 18.49 6.29 19.24
N PRO A 248 19.55 6.18 18.42
CA PRO A 248 19.97 7.28 17.58
C PRO A 248 18.91 7.58 16.50
N GLY A 249 18.78 8.84 16.14
CA GLY A 249 17.87 9.28 15.09
C GLY A 249 18.14 10.70 14.65
N LEU A 250 17.55 11.04 13.50
CA LEU A 250 17.71 12.32 12.81
C LEU A 250 16.35 12.89 12.48
N ASP A 251 16.25 14.21 12.63
CA ASP A 251 15.21 15.05 12.06
C ASP A 251 15.73 15.63 10.75
N ILE A 252 15.05 15.29 9.66
CA ILE A 252 15.55 15.44 8.30
C ILE A 252 14.56 16.30 7.52
N THR A 253 15.09 17.33 6.88
CA THR A 253 14.35 18.08 5.86
C THR A 253 14.90 17.72 4.48
N ASP A 254 14.01 17.45 3.52
CA ASP A 254 14.41 17.20 2.14
C ASP A 254 14.63 18.51 1.34
N ALA A 255 15.06 18.38 0.08
CA ALA A 255 15.27 19.51 -0.82
C ALA A 255 14.00 20.36 -1.08
N TYR A 256 12.82 19.85 -0.73
CA TYR A 256 11.50 20.45 -0.93
C TYR A 256 10.79 20.82 0.37
N ASP A 257 11.52 20.84 1.48
CA ASP A 257 11.00 21.18 2.81
C ASP A 257 9.98 20.17 3.37
N ASN A 258 9.92 18.95 2.84
CA ASN A 258 9.23 17.86 3.52
C ASN A 258 10.09 17.40 4.70
N ARG A 259 9.44 17.16 5.84
CA ARG A 259 10.11 16.78 7.08
C ARG A 259 9.89 15.32 7.41
N LEU A 260 10.97 14.62 7.71
CA LEU A 260 10.97 13.20 8.04
C LEU A 260 11.79 12.95 9.30
N LEU A 261 11.36 11.98 10.08
CA LEU A 261 12.17 11.40 11.13
C LEU A 261 12.76 10.09 10.63
N LEU A 262 14.00 9.83 11.00
CA LEU A 262 14.67 8.56 10.75
C LEU A 262 15.35 8.10 12.04
N PHE A 263 14.96 6.95 12.57
CA PHE A 263 15.53 6.42 13.80
C PHE A 263 15.73 4.91 13.78
N GLY A 264 16.64 4.44 14.64
CA GLY A 264 17.02 3.04 14.76
C GLY A 264 18.22 2.63 13.88
N GLN A 265 18.66 3.49 12.96
CA GLN A 265 19.81 3.27 12.09
C GLN A 265 21.15 3.53 12.79
N ASN A 266 22.17 2.77 12.39
CA ASN A 266 23.55 2.96 12.86
C ASN A 266 24.45 3.69 11.84
N ASN A 267 23.93 4.04 10.67
CA ASN A 267 24.69 4.68 9.60
C ASN A 267 24.21 6.13 9.40
N TYR A 268 25.14 7.04 9.16
CA TYR A 268 24.85 8.40 8.75
C TYR A 268 24.54 8.45 7.24
N PRO A 269 23.64 9.34 6.78
CA PRO A 269 23.45 9.62 5.36
C PRO A 269 24.77 9.86 4.63
N GLN A 270 24.96 9.21 3.49
CA GLN A 270 26.19 9.38 2.72
C GLN A 270 26.19 10.74 2.02
N PRO A 271 27.37 11.35 1.75
CA PRO A 271 27.43 12.69 1.14
C PRO A 271 26.68 12.84 -0.18
N TRP A 272 26.59 11.77 -0.98
CA TRP A 272 25.85 11.78 -2.25
C TRP A 272 24.32 11.80 -2.07
N MET A 273 23.82 11.52 -0.87
CA MET A 273 22.40 11.57 -0.53
C MET A 273 21.95 12.95 -0.03
N LEU A 274 22.90 13.85 0.17
CA LEU A 274 22.70 15.16 0.77
C LEU A 274 22.87 16.26 -0.28
N ALA A 275 22.23 17.39 -0.02
CA ALA A 275 22.50 18.62 -0.75
C ALA A 275 23.99 19.03 -0.58
N PRO A 276 24.54 19.88 -1.47
CA PRO A 276 25.95 20.27 -1.41
C PRO A 276 26.42 20.88 -0.09
N ASP A 277 25.51 21.46 0.70
CA ASP A 277 25.79 22.01 2.04
C ASP A 277 25.71 20.98 3.17
N GLY A 278 25.29 19.75 2.87
CA GLY A 278 25.11 18.66 3.83
C GLY A 278 23.86 18.78 4.72
N LYS A 279 23.03 19.82 4.55
CA LYS A 279 21.97 20.16 5.50
C LYS A 279 20.59 19.62 5.15
N LYS A 280 20.41 19.20 3.89
CA LYS A 280 19.14 18.65 3.38
C LYS A 280 19.36 17.32 2.69
N MET A 281 18.32 16.50 2.69
CA MET A 281 18.30 15.25 1.96
C MET A 281 17.86 15.45 0.51
N THR A 282 18.59 14.92 -0.46
CA THR A 282 18.20 14.89 -1.88
C THR A 282 17.77 13.49 -2.33
N GLU A 283 18.31 12.45 -1.69
CA GLU A 283 18.06 11.05 -2.07
C GLU A 283 17.39 10.28 -0.92
N ILE A 284 16.20 10.73 -0.53
CA ILE A 284 15.51 10.22 0.66
C ILE A 284 15.04 8.77 0.53
N GLN A 285 14.86 8.27 -0.68
CA GLN A 285 14.48 6.89 -0.94
C GLN A 285 15.46 5.93 -0.26
N TYR A 286 16.75 6.26 -0.25
CA TYR A 286 17.74 5.38 0.35
C TYR A 286 17.69 5.37 1.86
N LEU A 287 17.01 6.32 2.53
CA LEU A 287 16.79 6.25 3.98
C LEU A 287 15.99 5.02 4.37
N MET A 288 14.95 4.70 3.61
CA MET A 288 14.13 3.53 3.90
C MET A 288 14.64 2.28 3.18
N LEU A 289 15.14 2.46 1.96
CA LEU A 289 15.50 1.36 1.07
C LEU A 289 16.94 0.86 1.26
N GLY A 290 17.84 1.75 1.71
CA GLY A 290 19.27 1.47 1.88
C GLY A 290 19.73 1.24 3.33
N PHE A 291 18.92 1.61 4.32
CA PHE A 291 19.21 1.37 5.74
C PHE A 291 18.33 0.23 6.24
N GLY A 292 18.87 -0.99 6.22
CA GLY A 292 18.22 -2.14 6.87
C GLY A 292 18.02 -1.86 8.36
N MET A 293 16.82 -2.19 8.87
CA MET A 293 16.37 -1.97 10.26
C MET A 293 16.40 -0.50 10.69
N SER A 294 15.54 0.32 10.09
CA SER A 294 15.19 1.65 10.58
C SER A 294 13.69 1.90 10.48
N CYS A 295 13.21 2.91 11.21
CA CYS A 295 11.87 3.44 11.02
C CYS A 295 11.99 4.87 10.47
N SER A 296 11.31 5.10 9.36
CA SER A 296 11.15 6.42 8.76
C SER A 296 9.71 6.90 8.98
N ALA A 297 9.53 8.18 9.26
CA ALA A 297 8.19 8.73 9.46
C ALA A 297 8.06 10.12 8.86
N ILE A 298 6.88 10.45 8.34
CA ILE A 298 6.55 11.83 7.99
C ILE A 298 6.29 12.61 9.29
N ALA A 299 7.04 13.69 9.49
CA ALA A 299 6.90 14.60 10.62
C ALA A 299 6.28 15.92 10.15
N HIS A 300 5.53 16.59 11.03
CA HIS A 300 4.79 17.82 10.72
C HIS A 300 4.00 17.77 9.39
N PRO A 301 3.24 16.68 9.13
CA PRO A 301 2.56 16.51 7.86
C PRO A 301 1.65 17.68 7.45
N THR A 302 1.13 18.48 8.39
CA THR A 302 0.28 19.65 8.03
C THR A 302 1.07 20.81 7.43
N THR A 303 2.39 20.84 7.63
CA THR A 303 3.29 21.87 7.10
C THR A 303 4.18 21.36 5.96
N CYS A 304 4.23 20.04 5.74
CA CYS A 304 4.88 19.45 4.58
C CYS A 304 4.26 19.99 3.28
N PRO A 305 5.04 20.55 2.34
CA PRO A 305 4.49 21.10 1.10
C PRO A 305 3.88 20.05 0.17
N LEU A 306 4.30 18.80 0.29
CA LEU A 306 3.80 17.70 -0.56
C LEU A 306 2.40 17.26 -0.09
N PRO A 307 1.42 17.12 -1.00
CA PRO A 307 0.12 16.54 -0.68
C PRO A 307 0.27 15.15 -0.05
N HIS A 308 -0.57 14.84 0.94
CA HIS A 308 -0.45 13.60 1.71
C HIS A 308 -0.42 12.36 0.79
N GLN A 309 -1.26 12.33 -0.25
CA GLN A 309 -1.34 11.22 -1.22
C GLN A 309 0.00 10.90 -1.90
N LEU A 310 0.91 11.87 -2.01
CA LEU A 310 2.22 11.75 -2.64
C LEU A 310 3.36 11.45 -1.66
N PHE A 311 3.10 11.38 -0.35
CA PHE A 311 4.09 10.91 0.61
C PHE A 311 4.57 9.50 0.23
N LYS A 312 5.88 9.30 0.32
CA LYS A 312 6.55 8.03 0.06
C LYS A 312 7.79 7.86 0.94
N PHE A 313 8.32 6.64 1.00
CA PHE A 313 9.49 6.27 1.84
C PHE A 313 9.29 6.54 3.33
N PHE A 314 8.13 6.13 3.85
CA PHE A 314 7.83 6.19 5.27
C PHE A 314 7.24 4.87 5.77
N SER A 315 7.56 4.51 7.02
CA SER A 315 6.91 3.46 7.80
C SER A 315 5.76 4.02 8.64
N GLY A 316 5.89 5.23 9.17
CA GLY A 316 4.90 5.86 10.04
C GLY A 316 4.51 7.30 9.67
N ILE A 317 3.44 7.78 10.31
CA ILE A 317 3.01 9.18 10.28
C ILE A 317 2.99 9.68 11.73
N VAL A 318 3.64 10.82 11.98
CA VAL A 318 3.49 11.51 13.26
C VAL A 318 2.10 12.13 13.30
N VAL A 319 1.24 11.59 14.15
CA VAL A 319 -0.16 12.01 14.30
C VAL A 319 -0.26 13.25 15.17
N TYR A 320 0.56 13.33 16.23
CA TYR A 320 0.58 14.49 17.11
C TYR A 320 2.02 14.93 17.38
N THR A 321 2.27 16.22 17.25
CA THR A 321 3.55 16.83 17.63
C THR A 321 3.32 17.90 18.70
N TYR A 322 4.08 17.80 19.79
CA TYR A 322 4.07 18.75 20.90
C TYR A 322 5.38 19.53 20.96
N ASP A 323 5.32 20.82 21.32
CA ASP A 323 6.51 21.60 21.68
C ASP A 323 6.99 21.30 23.11
N ALA A 324 8.11 21.90 23.52
CA ALA A 324 8.67 21.77 24.86
C ALA A 324 7.75 22.33 25.96
N GLU A 325 6.84 23.22 25.60
CA GLU A 325 5.81 23.78 26.47
C GLU A 325 4.57 22.87 26.58
N GLY A 326 4.54 21.76 25.86
CA GLY A 326 3.44 20.80 25.85
C GLY A 326 2.23 21.25 25.03
N ASN A 327 2.37 22.29 24.19
CA ASN A 327 1.33 22.69 23.26
C ASN A 327 1.33 21.75 22.05
N LEU A 328 0.16 21.37 21.57
CA LEU A 328 0.02 20.67 20.30
C LEU A 328 0.32 21.65 19.16
N ILE A 329 1.40 21.44 18.43
CA ILE A 329 1.85 22.32 17.33
C ILE A 329 1.57 21.74 15.94
N ASP A 330 1.25 20.45 15.84
CA ASP A 330 0.84 19.79 14.60
C ASP A 330 -0.11 18.61 14.88
N ASP A 331 -1.23 18.57 14.16
CA ASP A 331 -2.22 17.47 14.17
C ASP A 331 -2.24 16.79 12.79
N GLY A 332 -1.45 15.72 12.69
CA GLY A 332 -1.29 14.90 11.50
C GLY A 332 -2.41 13.89 11.26
N THR A 333 -3.53 13.94 11.99
CA THR A 333 -4.63 12.97 11.85
C THR A 333 -5.14 12.87 10.41
N GLN A 334 -5.22 13.99 9.68
CA GLN A 334 -5.65 13.99 8.28
C GLN A 334 -4.68 13.24 7.37
N ALA A 335 -3.36 13.37 7.58
CA ALA A 335 -2.35 12.64 6.81
C ALA A 335 -2.38 11.15 7.13
N TYR A 336 -2.51 10.80 8.41
CA TYR A 336 -2.66 9.41 8.86
C TYR A 336 -3.88 8.75 8.22
N GLN A 337 -5.03 9.42 8.26
CA GLN A 337 -6.26 8.94 7.63
C GLN A 337 -6.12 8.79 6.11
N ALA A 338 -5.46 9.74 5.45
CA ALA A 338 -5.21 9.65 4.01
C ALA A 338 -4.35 8.45 3.62
N GLN A 339 -3.33 8.11 4.42
CA GLN A 339 -2.50 6.94 4.18
C GLN A 339 -3.23 5.61 4.46
N ILE A 340 -4.07 5.55 5.50
CA ILE A 340 -4.93 4.38 5.76
C ILE A 340 -5.89 4.14 4.59
N TYR A 341 -6.49 5.23 4.08
CA TYR A 341 -7.39 5.19 2.95
C TYR A 341 -6.70 4.70 1.68
N ASN A 342 -5.46 5.13 1.45
CA ASN A 342 -4.60 4.65 0.36
C ASN A 342 -3.89 3.32 0.66
N MET A 343 -4.47 2.49 1.54
CA MET A 343 -4.02 1.13 1.85
C MET A 343 -2.53 1.04 2.22
N SER A 344 -2.00 2.09 2.83
CA SER A 344 -0.57 2.23 3.13
C SER A 344 -0.19 1.73 4.52
N ASN A 345 -1.16 1.29 5.34
CA ASN A 345 -0.95 0.74 6.69
C ASN A 345 0.16 1.46 7.50
N PRO A 346 0.05 2.79 7.70
CA PRO A 346 1.05 3.57 8.43
C PRO A 346 1.07 3.24 9.93
N ILE A 347 2.26 3.30 10.55
CA ILE A 347 2.40 3.31 12.01
C ILE A 347 1.98 4.69 12.55
N PRO A 348 1.06 4.79 13.53
CA PRO A 348 0.78 6.07 14.20
C PRO A 348 1.87 6.39 15.23
N LEU A 349 2.42 7.62 15.19
CA LEU A 349 3.48 8.07 16.08
C LEU A 349 3.11 9.37 16.81
N VAL A 350 3.80 9.64 17.93
CA VAL A 350 3.75 10.92 18.66
C VAL A 350 5.16 11.43 18.85
N VAL A 351 5.34 12.74 18.70
CA VAL A 351 6.62 13.42 18.91
C VAL A 351 6.45 14.54 19.93
N HIS A 352 7.41 14.65 20.83
CA HIS A 352 7.61 15.79 21.73
C HIS A 352 8.94 16.43 21.37
N GLU A 353 8.94 17.63 20.81
CA GLU A 353 10.15 18.33 20.37
C GLU A 353 10.87 18.98 21.55
N LEU A 354 11.86 18.27 22.09
CA LEU A 354 12.57 18.69 23.30
C LEU A 354 14.01 19.08 22.97
N ARG A 355 14.46 20.19 23.56
CA ARG A 355 15.82 20.72 23.42
C ARG A 355 16.65 20.65 24.69
N SER A 356 16.08 20.26 25.83
CA SER A 356 16.83 20.12 27.08
C SER A 356 16.28 18.96 27.93
N PRO A 357 17.12 18.17 28.63
CA PRO A 357 16.68 17.08 29.50
C PRO A 357 15.66 17.51 30.57
N ALA A 358 15.71 18.78 31.00
CA ALA A 358 14.76 19.34 31.97
C ALA A 358 13.30 19.34 31.49
N GLN A 359 13.07 19.26 30.18
CA GLN A 359 11.74 19.33 29.57
C GLN A 359 11.03 17.96 29.57
N VAL A 360 11.77 16.86 29.76
CA VAL A 360 11.26 15.49 29.65
C VAL A 360 10.12 15.20 30.64
N ALA A 361 10.22 15.70 31.88
CA ALA A 361 9.17 15.50 32.88
C ALA A 361 7.84 16.14 32.48
N LYS A 362 7.89 17.29 31.79
CA LYS A 362 6.70 17.98 31.29
C LYS A 362 6.09 17.23 30.11
N ALA A 363 6.92 16.78 29.17
CA ALA A 363 6.50 15.95 28.04
C ALA A 363 5.79 14.67 28.50
N ALA A 364 6.31 14.01 29.54
CA ALA A 364 5.73 12.79 30.09
C ALA A 364 4.33 12.97 30.70
N ALA A 365 3.99 14.19 31.10
CA ALA A 365 2.74 14.56 31.77
C ALA A 365 1.74 15.28 30.84
N THR A 366 2.12 15.56 29.59
CA THR A 366 1.31 16.39 28.69
C THR A 366 0.93 15.64 27.42
N GLY A 367 -0.31 15.81 26.98
CA GLY A 367 -0.76 15.36 25.66
C GLY A 367 -0.69 13.85 25.46
N HIS A 368 -0.65 13.45 24.19
CA HIS A 368 -0.53 12.04 23.82
C HIS A 368 0.88 11.52 24.06
N GLN A 369 0.94 10.22 24.32
CA GLN A 369 2.16 9.44 24.48
C GLN A 369 2.11 8.27 23.50
N LEU A 370 3.29 7.79 23.10
CA LEU A 370 3.43 6.61 22.25
C LEU A 370 3.70 5.39 23.13
N TYR A 371 3.03 4.28 22.82
CA TYR A 371 3.30 2.99 23.45
C TYR A 371 3.48 1.91 22.39
N VAL A 372 4.39 0.97 22.67
CA VAL A 372 4.60 -0.26 21.90
C VAL A 372 4.20 -1.44 22.78
N MET A 373 3.36 -2.33 22.28
CA MET A 373 2.94 -3.53 23.01
C MET A 373 3.95 -4.65 22.79
N ALA A 374 4.67 -5.04 23.84
CA ALA A 374 5.67 -6.11 23.79
C ALA A 374 5.91 -6.72 25.18
N ASP A 375 6.60 -7.87 25.25
CA ASP A 375 6.92 -8.55 26.51
C ASP A 375 7.99 -7.81 27.33
N SER A 376 8.91 -7.12 26.65
CA SER A 376 10.03 -6.44 27.27
C SER A 376 10.42 -5.14 26.55
N VAL A 377 11.24 -4.33 27.21
CA VAL A 377 11.82 -3.11 26.61
C VAL A 377 12.70 -3.44 25.41
N GLU A 378 13.45 -4.55 25.48
CA GLU A 378 14.31 -5.02 24.38
C GLU A 378 13.46 -5.42 23.17
N ASP A 379 12.36 -6.16 23.38
CA ASP A 379 11.44 -6.58 22.33
C ASP A 379 10.75 -5.38 21.67
N ALA A 380 10.25 -4.43 22.47
CA ALA A 380 9.66 -3.19 21.95
C ALA A 380 10.68 -2.38 21.14
N ALA A 381 11.93 -2.31 21.61
CA ALA A 381 13.00 -1.61 20.90
C ALA A 381 13.42 -2.31 19.61
N TRP A 382 13.48 -3.64 19.60
CA TRP A 382 13.72 -4.43 18.39
C TRP A 382 12.59 -4.22 17.38
N TYR A 383 11.34 -4.35 17.82
CA TYR A 383 10.15 -4.13 17.01
C TYR A 383 10.18 -2.72 16.40
N MET A 384 10.47 -1.70 17.19
CA MET A 384 10.49 -0.32 16.73
C MET A 384 11.55 0.01 15.68
N ARG A 385 12.68 -0.72 15.66
CA ARG A 385 13.72 -0.54 14.63
C ARG A 385 13.30 -1.08 13.26
N ASP A 386 12.39 -2.03 13.19
CA ASP A 386 12.05 -2.70 11.93
C ASP A 386 10.80 -2.11 11.25
N GLY A 387 10.77 -0.78 11.11
CA GLY A 387 9.59 -0.03 10.69
C GLY A 387 8.97 -0.52 9.38
N MET A 388 9.80 -0.83 8.38
CA MET A 388 9.32 -1.26 7.05
C MET A 388 8.64 -2.64 7.08
N SER A 389 9.07 -3.55 7.96
CA SER A 389 8.51 -4.90 8.08
C SER A 389 7.08 -4.91 8.60
N HIS A 390 6.70 -3.91 9.41
CA HIS A 390 5.35 -3.79 9.97
C HIS A 390 4.27 -3.48 8.95
N PHE A 391 4.66 -3.12 7.73
CA PHE A 391 3.70 -2.79 6.69
C PHE A 391 2.73 -3.95 6.38
N TRP A 392 3.18 -5.20 6.53
CA TRP A 392 2.35 -6.38 6.31
C TRP A 392 1.59 -6.84 7.55
N GLU A 393 1.80 -6.20 8.68
CA GLU A 393 1.14 -6.53 9.94
C GLU A 393 -0.11 -5.66 10.13
N THR A 394 -1.26 -6.29 10.43
CA THR A 394 -2.47 -5.54 10.78
C THR A 394 -3.24 -6.31 11.87
N PRO A 395 -3.40 -5.75 13.08
CA PRO A 395 -2.87 -4.47 13.55
C PRO A 395 -1.39 -4.54 13.96
N VAL A 396 -0.63 -3.49 13.66
CA VAL A 396 0.71 -3.26 14.26
C VAL A 396 0.60 -3.00 15.76
N LYS A 397 1.67 -3.19 16.53
CA LYS A 397 1.66 -3.11 18.01
C LYS A 397 1.93 -1.71 18.58
N TYR A 398 1.44 -0.66 17.93
CA TYR A 398 1.60 0.73 18.38
C TYR A 398 0.26 1.31 18.84
N VAL A 399 0.27 2.11 19.91
CA VAL A 399 -0.90 2.91 20.31
C VAL A 399 -0.48 4.31 20.70
N VAL A 400 -1.30 5.26 20.28
CA VAL A 400 -1.19 6.67 20.66
C VAL A 400 -2.26 6.94 21.70
N SER A 401 -1.90 7.40 22.90
CA SER A 401 -2.85 7.64 23.97
C SER A 401 -2.41 8.74 24.92
N SER A 402 -3.36 9.58 25.36
CA SER A 402 -3.18 10.52 26.47
C SER A 402 -3.92 10.07 27.75
N GLY A 403 -4.51 8.87 27.76
CA GLY A 403 -5.34 8.35 28.85
C GLY A 403 -5.85 6.93 28.52
N PRO A 404 -6.94 6.79 27.75
CA PRO A 404 -7.51 5.49 27.41
C PRO A 404 -6.50 4.53 26.76
N MET A 405 -6.45 3.28 27.19
CA MET A 405 -5.53 2.28 26.66
C MET A 405 -6.28 1.21 25.87
N ILE A 406 -5.83 0.95 24.65
CA ILE A 406 -6.28 -0.20 23.86
C ILE A 406 -5.49 -1.43 24.34
N ARG A 407 -6.16 -2.37 25.00
CA ARG A 407 -5.53 -3.57 25.59
C ARG A 407 -5.54 -4.77 24.66
N GLY A 408 -6.55 -4.84 23.79
CA GLY A 408 -6.68 -5.86 22.77
C GLY A 408 -7.15 -5.25 21.48
N LEU A 409 -6.61 -5.71 20.37
CA LEU A 409 -6.95 -5.25 19.04
C LEU A 409 -6.76 -6.38 18.02
N SER A 410 -7.83 -6.70 17.31
CA SER A 410 -7.82 -7.57 16.15
C SER A 410 -8.49 -6.86 14.98
N SER A 411 -8.63 -7.54 13.83
CA SER A 411 -9.41 -7.00 12.73
C SER A 411 -10.86 -6.72 13.14
N THR A 412 -11.49 -7.56 13.96
CA THR A 412 -12.93 -7.48 14.24
C THR A 412 -13.28 -7.20 15.69
N SER A 413 -12.32 -7.12 16.60
CA SER A 413 -12.59 -6.91 18.03
C SER A 413 -11.55 -6.03 18.69
N PHE A 414 -11.95 -5.36 19.77
CA PHE A 414 -11.06 -4.51 20.55
C PHE A 414 -11.49 -4.45 22.02
N VAL A 415 -10.52 -4.12 22.88
CA VAL A 415 -10.72 -3.87 24.31
C VAL A 415 -10.06 -2.55 24.66
N VAL A 416 -10.80 -1.67 25.31
CA VAL A 416 -10.32 -0.39 25.82
C VAL A 416 -10.53 -0.33 27.32
N GLU A 417 -9.55 0.21 28.03
CA GLU A 417 -9.62 0.48 29.47
C GLU A 417 -9.09 1.87 29.80
N ASP A 418 -9.60 2.45 30.87
CA ASP A 418 -9.09 3.67 31.47
C ASP A 418 -9.46 3.73 32.96
N GLU A 419 -8.82 4.63 33.71
CA GLU A 419 -9.10 4.87 35.13
C GLU A 419 -10.44 5.59 35.35
N VAL A 420 -10.88 6.34 34.33
CA VAL A 420 -12.15 7.05 34.31
C VAL A 420 -13.05 6.52 33.19
N PRO A 421 -14.38 6.74 33.25
CA PRO A 421 -15.29 6.30 32.21
C PRO A 421 -14.88 6.69 30.78
N ILE A 422 -14.86 5.69 29.89
CA ILE A 422 -14.78 5.86 28.43
C ILE A 422 -16.15 6.34 27.95
N THR A 423 -16.20 7.52 27.34
CA THR A 423 -17.46 8.18 26.95
C THR A 423 -17.77 8.04 25.46
N ASP A 424 -16.74 7.86 24.62
CA ASP A 424 -16.93 7.75 23.18
C ASP A 424 -15.87 6.84 22.55
N VAL A 425 -16.31 5.90 21.72
CA VAL A 425 -15.46 5.08 20.87
C VAL A 425 -16.01 5.16 19.45
N ARG A 426 -15.15 5.47 18.49
CA ARG A 426 -15.52 5.68 17.10
C ARG A 426 -14.64 4.84 16.20
N TYR A 427 -15.25 4.12 15.26
CA TYR A 427 -14.53 3.47 14.17
C TYR A 427 -14.70 4.29 12.89
N TYR A 428 -13.60 4.87 12.42
CA TYR A 428 -13.54 5.61 11.18
C TYR A 428 -12.98 4.72 10.07
N SER A 429 -13.62 4.70 8.91
CA SER A 429 -13.12 4.07 7.69
C SER A 429 -13.48 4.95 6.51
N MET A 430 -12.57 5.11 5.55
CA MET A 430 -12.81 5.91 4.33
C MET A 430 -13.37 7.31 4.62
N TYR A 431 -12.78 8.05 5.58
CA TYR A 431 -13.26 9.36 6.04
C TYR A 431 -14.66 9.41 6.67
N ASN A 432 -15.30 8.26 6.88
CA ASN A 432 -16.66 8.14 7.39
C ASN A 432 -16.68 7.49 8.77
N LEU A 433 -17.58 7.98 9.63
CA LEU A 433 -17.92 7.31 10.89
C LEU A 433 -18.81 6.09 10.60
N LEU A 434 -18.26 4.88 10.76
CA LEU A 434 -18.98 3.63 10.50
C LEU A 434 -19.67 3.06 11.73
N ARG A 435 -19.04 3.20 12.90
CA ARG A 435 -19.57 2.75 14.18
C ARG A 435 -19.21 3.74 15.27
N ARG A 436 -20.11 3.88 16.23
CA ARG A 436 -19.89 4.63 17.47
C ARG A 436 -20.44 3.87 18.66
N TRP A 437 -19.72 3.92 19.77
CA TRP A 437 -20.13 3.39 21.06
C TRP A 437 -20.03 4.48 22.12
N LYS A 438 -20.99 4.55 23.05
CA LYS A 438 -20.96 5.40 24.26
C LYS A 438 -21.01 4.53 25.52
N PRO A 439 -19.88 3.91 25.92
CA PRO A 439 -19.88 2.88 26.96
C PRO A 439 -20.24 3.41 28.35
N ASN A 440 -19.76 4.61 28.69
CA ASN A 440 -19.83 5.20 30.04
C ASN A 440 -19.32 4.25 31.12
N SER A 441 -18.22 3.56 30.84
CA SER A 441 -17.59 2.57 31.71
C SER A 441 -16.07 2.69 31.62
N THR A 442 -15.36 2.36 32.70
CA THR A 442 -13.89 2.35 32.73
C THR A 442 -13.28 1.26 31.84
N ARG A 443 -14.08 0.30 31.41
CA ARG A 443 -13.68 -0.76 30.48
C ARG A 443 -14.77 -1.01 29.46
N PHE A 444 -14.39 -1.17 28.21
CA PHE A 444 -15.29 -1.48 27.11
C PHE A 444 -14.67 -2.49 26.15
N GLN A 445 -15.44 -3.52 25.81
CA GLN A 445 -15.10 -4.47 24.76
C GLN A 445 -16.09 -4.28 23.62
N GLY A 446 -15.56 -4.07 22.42
CA GLY A 446 -16.36 -3.84 21.22
C GLY A 446 -15.95 -4.76 20.07
N GLU A 447 -16.85 -4.89 19.10
CA GLU A 447 -16.63 -5.60 17.86
C GLU A 447 -16.88 -4.68 16.67
N VAL A 448 -16.01 -4.76 15.66
CA VAL A 448 -16.15 -4.09 14.38
C VAL A 448 -16.68 -5.10 13.38
N MET A 449 -18.00 -5.08 13.18
CA MET A 449 -18.70 -5.93 12.20
C MET A 449 -19.20 -5.06 11.05
N PRO A 450 -18.39 -4.81 10.00
CA PRO A 450 -18.84 -4.03 8.86
C PRO A 450 -19.92 -4.80 8.08
N PRO A 451 -20.81 -4.12 7.33
CA PRO A 451 -21.63 -4.77 6.32
C PRO A 451 -20.73 -5.61 5.39
N GLY A 452 -21.05 -6.89 5.22
CA GLY A 452 -20.27 -7.81 4.39
C GLY A 452 -20.15 -7.34 2.93
N GLY A 453 -19.12 -7.83 2.23
CA GLY A 453 -18.91 -7.55 0.80
C GLY A 453 -18.14 -6.26 0.49
N VAL A 454 -17.53 -5.61 1.48
CA VAL A 454 -16.62 -4.45 1.28
C VAL A 454 -15.37 -4.64 2.12
N LEU A 455 -14.21 -4.33 1.55
CA LEU A 455 -12.98 -4.15 2.31
C LEU A 455 -13.00 -2.78 2.98
N GLN A 456 -12.88 -2.77 4.31
CA GLN A 456 -12.78 -1.54 5.09
C GLN A 456 -11.36 -1.43 5.65
N THR A 457 -10.77 -0.24 5.51
CA THR A 457 -9.53 0.16 6.17
C THR A 457 -9.81 1.37 7.04
N GLY A 458 -9.52 1.24 8.34
CA GLY A 458 -9.95 2.22 9.32
C GLY A 458 -9.08 2.25 10.56
N PHE A 459 -9.52 3.00 11.57
CA PHE A 459 -8.89 3.06 12.88
C PHE A 459 -9.93 3.41 13.95
N LEU A 460 -9.61 3.10 15.21
CA LEU A 460 -10.39 3.50 16.36
C LEU A 460 -9.90 4.86 16.88
N TRP A 461 -10.85 5.71 17.22
CA TRP A 461 -10.64 6.91 18.03
C TRP A 461 -11.45 6.75 19.31
N VAL A 462 -10.82 6.96 20.45
CA VAL A 462 -11.39 6.75 21.78
C VAL A 462 -11.28 8.04 22.58
N GLN A 463 -12.30 8.34 23.39
CA GLN A 463 -12.31 9.46 24.33
C GLN A 463 -12.90 9.04 25.68
N ASP A 464 -12.32 9.56 26.76
CA ASP A 464 -12.84 9.42 28.12
C ASP A 464 -13.62 10.65 28.60
N GLU A 465 -14.10 10.62 29.84
CA GLU A 465 -14.85 11.73 30.44
C GLU A 465 -14.00 12.99 30.71
N GLN A 466 -12.68 12.88 30.75
CA GLN A 466 -11.75 14.00 30.91
C GLN A 466 -11.37 14.64 29.56
N GLY A 467 -11.85 14.07 28.45
CA GLY A 467 -11.53 14.50 27.10
C GLY A 467 -10.17 14.01 26.60
N ARG A 468 -9.49 13.12 27.33
CA ARG A 468 -8.24 12.46 26.90
C ARG A 468 -8.59 11.44 25.82
N THR A 469 -7.68 11.24 24.87
CA THR A 469 -7.97 10.45 23.67
C THR A 469 -6.93 9.39 23.36
N ALA A 470 -7.32 8.39 22.58
CA ALA A 470 -6.44 7.39 22.01
C ALA A 470 -6.78 7.06 20.56
N ILE A 471 -5.76 6.71 19.78
CA ILE A 471 -5.86 6.30 18.37
C ILE A 471 -5.20 4.93 18.20
N SER A 472 -5.92 4.02 17.53
CA SER A 472 -5.38 2.71 17.16
C SER A 472 -4.51 2.79 15.91
N PRO A 473 -3.65 1.78 15.68
CA PRO A 473 -3.10 1.56 14.35
C PRO A 473 -4.19 1.18 13.35
N PRO A 474 -3.87 1.12 12.05
CA PRO A 474 -4.85 0.77 11.04
C PRO A 474 -5.43 -0.62 11.29
N LEU A 475 -6.73 -0.74 11.03
CA LEU A 475 -7.51 -1.97 11.03
C LEU A 475 -7.96 -2.27 9.62
N ARG A 476 -7.95 -3.56 9.27
CA ARG A 476 -8.44 -4.04 7.99
C ARG A 476 -9.46 -5.14 8.23
N THR A 477 -10.66 -4.95 7.67
CA THR A 477 -11.77 -5.91 7.79
C THR A 477 -12.38 -6.18 6.43
N GLY A 478 -12.73 -7.44 6.17
CA GLY A 478 -13.33 -7.87 4.91
C GLY A 478 -12.31 -8.52 3.97
N GLU A 479 -12.81 -9.09 2.88
CA GLU A 479 -11.99 -9.79 1.90
C GLU A 479 -11.17 -8.80 1.07
N SER A 480 -9.90 -9.14 0.83
CA SER A 480 -9.03 -8.36 -0.03
C SER A 480 -8.20 -9.21 -0.97
N GLY A 481 -8.03 -8.77 -2.20
CA GLY A 481 -7.01 -9.33 -3.10
C GLY A 481 -5.61 -8.83 -2.78
N ALA A 482 -4.60 -9.65 -3.01
CA ALA A 482 -3.19 -9.25 -2.87
C ALA A 482 -2.80 -8.06 -3.78
N TYR A 483 -3.53 -7.84 -4.88
CA TYR A 483 -3.20 -6.79 -5.85
C TYR A 483 -3.47 -5.36 -5.36
N ASN A 484 -4.28 -5.17 -4.31
CA ASN A 484 -4.58 -3.83 -3.77
C ASN A 484 -3.56 -3.37 -2.71
N TRP A 485 -2.51 -4.15 -2.49
CA TRP A 485 -1.47 -3.82 -1.54
C TRP A 485 -0.55 -2.78 -2.19
N ARG A 486 -0.34 -1.66 -1.49
CA ARG A 486 0.75 -0.73 -1.82
C ARG A 486 2.08 -1.43 -1.51
N CYS A 487 3.17 -1.06 -2.13
CA CYS A 487 4.50 -1.54 -1.74
C CYS A 487 4.90 -0.88 -0.41
N SER A 488 5.82 -1.51 0.34
CA SER A 488 6.37 -0.96 1.58
C SER A 488 7.03 0.41 1.36
N ASP A 489 7.57 0.66 0.16
CA ASP A 489 8.15 1.95 -0.26
C ASP A 489 7.13 3.07 -0.54
N ARG A 490 5.83 2.72 -0.62
CA ARG A 490 4.70 3.60 -0.96
C ARG A 490 4.77 4.18 -2.37
N GLN A 491 5.61 3.64 -3.24
CA GLN A 491 5.70 4.11 -4.61
C GLN A 491 4.71 3.40 -5.49
N ASN A 492 4.59 2.08 -5.36
CA ASN A 492 3.75 1.29 -6.24
C ASN A 492 2.62 0.51 -5.58
N PHE A 493 1.68 0.04 -6.38
CA PHE A 493 0.66 -0.95 -6.03
C PHE A 493 0.88 -2.19 -6.89
N PHE A 494 0.55 -3.37 -6.35
CA PHE A 494 0.89 -4.62 -7.05
C PHE A 494 0.05 -4.92 -8.29
N SER A 495 -1.19 -4.42 -8.38
CA SER A 495 -1.97 -4.49 -9.64
C SER A 495 -3.22 -3.62 -9.54
N VAL A 496 -3.08 -2.33 -9.86
CA VAL A 496 -4.19 -1.38 -10.04
C VAL A 496 -3.99 -0.63 -11.36
N ALA A 497 -5.00 0.13 -11.81
CA ALA A 497 -4.92 0.89 -13.06
C ALA A 497 -3.69 1.82 -13.17
N VAL A 498 -3.09 2.19 -12.03
CA VAL A 498 -1.86 2.97 -11.96
C VAL A 498 -0.90 2.31 -10.98
N ASN A 499 0.14 1.67 -11.49
CA ASN A 499 1.09 0.98 -10.64
C ASN A 499 1.94 1.92 -9.80
N TYR A 500 2.13 3.20 -10.15
CA TYR A 500 3.11 4.08 -9.50
C TYR A 500 2.55 5.47 -9.15
N THR A 501 2.73 5.87 -7.89
CA THR A 501 2.32 7.15 -7.30
C THR A 501 2.97 8.32 -8.07
N GLY A 502 2.16 9.26 -8.56
CA GLY A 502 2.66 10.46 -9.22
C GLY A 502 3.27 10.22 -10.62
N THR A 503 2.97 9.11 -11.30
CA THR A 503 3.56 8.79 -12.62
C THR A 503 2.50 8.62 -13.72
N ILE A 504 2.81 7.89 -14.81
CA ILE A 504 1.87 7.64 -15.92
C ILE A 504 0.60 6.96 -15.43
N LEU A 505 -0.52 7.31 -16.06
CA LEU A 505 -1.77 6.56 -15.90
C LEU A 505 -1.76 5.36 -16.86
N GLY A 506 -2.32 4.23 -16.43
CA GLY A 506 -2.47 3.05 -17.27
C GLY A 506 -3.53 3.21 -18.35
N ASP A 507 -3.81 2.11 -19.04
CA ASP A 507 -4.92 1.98 -19.98
C ASP A 507 -4.94 2.97 -21.15
N GLY A 508 -3.77 3.46 -21.56
CA GLY A 508 -3.64 4.40 -22.67
C GLY A 508 -4.16 5.81 -22.34
N ILE A 509 -4.45 6.10 -21.07
CA ILE A 509 -4.85 7.44 -20.64
C ILE A 509 -3.68 8.41 -20.88
N ASP A 510 -3.94 9.42 -21.70
CA ASP A 510 -2.97 10.47 -22.01
C ASP A 510 -3.72 11.77 -22.34
N ILE A 511 -3.66 12.74 -21.42
CA ILE A 511 -4.45 13.96 -21.51
C ILE A 511 -3.66 15.05 -22.21
N PHE A 512 -4.21 15.54 -23.33
CA PHE A 512 -3.62 16.56 -24.17
C PHE A 512 -4.57 17.78 -24.28
N VAL A 513 -4.22 18.84 -23.55
CA VAL A 513 -4.81 20.17 -23.50
C VAL A 513 -3.72 21.23 -23.77
N PRO A 514 -3.15 21.28 -24.99
CA PRO A 514 -2.05 22.18 -25.32
C PRO A 514 -2.47 23.63 -25.08
N THR A 515 -1.62 24.36 -24.35
CA THR A 515 -1.88 25.76 -24.00
C THR A 515 -0.68 26.62 -24.41
N PHE A 516 -0.94 27.81 -24.95
CA PHE A 516 0.14 28.70 -25.41
C PHE A 516 1.08 29.08 -24.26
N GLY A 517 2.39 29.02 -24.51
CA GLY A 517 3.43 29.45 -23.56
C GLY A 517 3.83 28.42 -22.49
N THR A 518 3.17 27.26 -22.44
CA THR A 518 3.44 26.19 -21.46
C THR A 518 3.40 24.82 -22.15
N ASP A 519 4.16 23.86 -21.63
CA ASP A 519 4.07 22.45 -22.07
C ASP A 519 3.16 21.64 -21.15
N GLU A 520 2.75 22.22 -20.03
CA GLU A 520 1.74 21.69 -19.15
C GLU A 520 0.47 21.32 -19.92
N GLY A 521 0.00 20.11 -19.68
CA GLY A 521 -1.14 19.55 -20.37
C GLY A 521 -0.87 19.06 -21.78
N LYS A 522 0.37 19.05 -22.31
CA LYS A 522 0.69 18.38 -23.59
C LYS A 522 0.94 16.88 -23.43
N GLY A 523 0.15 16.22 -22.58
CA GLY A 523 0.29 14.80 -22.26
C GLY A 523 0.49 14.57 -20.76
N LEU A 524 0.11 13.38 -20.32
CA LEU A 524 0.61 12.76 -19.09
C LEU A 524 1.83 11.88 -19.38
N TRP A 525 1.95 11.42 -20.64
CA TRP A 525 3.16 10.76 -21.12
C TRP A 525 4.28 11.78 -21.31
N PRO A 526 5.51 11.42 -20.91
CA PRO A 526 6.60 12.37 -20.84
C PRO A 526 7.03 12.97 -22.17
N HIS A 527 7.38 14.25 -22.08
CA HIS A 527 8.40 14.87 -22.92
C HIS A 527 9.78 14.26 -22.60
N MET A 528 10.06 13.04 -23.07
CA MET A 528 11.22 12.25 -22.65
C MET A 528 12.58 12.91 -22.91
N THR A 529 12.66 13.97 -23.73
CA THR A 529 13.94 14.60 -24.11
C THR A 529 13.90 16.12 -24.30
N ASP A 530 12.70 16.73 -24.36
CA ASP A 530 12.50 18.14 -24.72
C ASP A 530 11.59 18.91 -23.75
N GLY A 531 11.14 18.27 -22.66
CA GLY A 531 10.23 18.87 -21.69
C GLY A 531 10.90 19.92 -20.82
N ARG A 532 10.20 21.02 -20.56
CA ARG A 532 10.65 21.99 -19.54
C ARG A 532 10.42 21.42 -18.14
N ARG A 533 11.38 21.70 -17.25
CA ARG A 533 11.24 21.35 -15.82
C ARG A 533 9.95 21.92 -15.27
N GLY A 534 9.18 21.06 -14.60
CA GLY A 534 7.96 21.46 -13.93
C GLY A 534 6.68 21.42 -14.76
N GLU A 535 6.72 20.92 -15.99
CA GLU A 535 5.52 20.85 -16.84
C GLU A 535 4.80 19.50 -16.72
N ASN A 536 5.44 18.48 -16.11
CA ASN A 536 4.84 17.15 -15.90
C ASN A 536 3.79 17.18 -14.79
N MET A 537 2.63 16.60 -15.05
CA MET A 537 1.60 16.38 -14.03
C MET A 537 2.08 15.37 -12.98
N ALA A 538 1.56 15.52 -11.76
CA ALA A 538 1.81 14.62 -10.62
C ALA A 538 0.47 14.01 -10.17
N PRO A 539 0.02 12.90 -10.80
CA PRO A 539 -1.26 12.29 -10.46
C PRO A 539 -1.30 11.80 -9.02
N MET A 540 -2.34 12.20 -8.28
CA MET A 540 -2.61 11.72 -6.93
C MET A 540 -3.62 10.59 -7.00
N LEU A 541 -3.32 9.46 -6.35
CA LEU A 541 -4.20 8.29 -6.35
C LEU A 541 -5.05 8.24 -5.08
N GLU A 542 -6.29 7.84 -5.27
CA GLU A 542 -7.25 7.56 -4.22
C GLU A 542 -7.98 6.25 -4.51
N PHE A 543 -8.30 5.50 -3.45
CA PHE A 543 -8.94 4.20 -3.58
C PHE A 543 -10.27 4.16 -2.84
N PRO A 544 -11.31 4.77 -3.42
CA PRO A 544 -12.53 5.02 -2.68
C PRO A 544 -13.36 3.79 -2.36
N TYR A 545 -13.15 2.67 -3.06
CA TYR A 545 -13.96 1.49 -2.84
C TYR A 545 -13.31 0.19 -3.28
N PHE A 546 -13.54 -0.87 -2.49
CA PHE A 546 -13.08 -2.21 -2.77
C PHE A 546 -14.10 -3.25 -2.33
N SER A 547 -14.45 -4.16 -3.24
CA SER A 547 -15.26 -5.35 -2.96
C SER A 547 -14.79 -6.55 -3.82
N PRO A 548 -15.33 -7.74 -3.55
CA PRO A 548 -15.26 -8.89 -4.47
C PRO A 548 -15.79 -8.67 -5.87
N VAL A 549 -16.60 -7.64 -6.10
CA VAL A 549 -17.25 -7.38 -7.40
C VAL A 549 -16.65 -6.18 -8.13
N LEU A 550 -16.22 -5.15 -7.38
CA LEU A 550 -15.76 -3.88 -7.92
C LEU A 550 -14.58 -3.33 -7.11
N THR A 551 -13.58 -2.83 -7.83
CA THR A 551 -12.61 -1.88 -7.29
C THR A 551 -12.77 -0.53 -7.98
N VAL A 552 -12.76 0.55 -7.20
CA VAL A 552 -12.77 1.92 -7.73
C VAL A 552 -11.42 2.56 -7.42
N THR A 553 -10.78 3.08 -8.45
CA THR A 553 -9.54 3.86 -8.36
C THR A 553 -9.80 5.23 -8.94
N ASP A 554 -9.38 6.29 -8.24
CA ASP A 554 -9.39 7.67 -8.72
C ASP A 554 -7.96 8.16 -8.91
N ALA A 555 -7.67 8.76 -10.06
CA ALA A 555 -6.50 9.59 -10.29
C ALA A 555 -6.93 11.06 -10.37
N VAL A 556 -6.53 11.84 -9.38
CA VAL A 556 -6.73 13.28 -9.31
C VAL A 556 -5.54 13.98 -9.98
N LEU A 557 -5.83 14.74 -11.01
CA LEU A 557 -4.89 15.45 -11.86
C LEU A 557 -4.99 16.95 -11.60
N ASP A 558 -4.61 17.34 -10.40
CA ASP A 558 -4.62 18.75 -9.95
C ASP A 558 -3.21 19.30 -9.72
N GLN A 559 -2.22 18.42 -9.59
CA GLN A 559 -0.85 18.77 -9.25
C GLN A 559 0.05 18.57 -10.46
N ARG A 560 1.10 19.40 -10.53
CA ARG A 560 2.26 19.20 -11.39
C ARG A 560 3.52 19.23 -10.54
N TYR A 561 4.55 18.54 -10.98
CA TYR A 561 5.87 18.70 -10.37
C TYR A 561 6.36 20.13 -10.57
N TRP A 562 7.04 20.72 -9.59
CA TRP A 562 7.51 22.10 -9.69
C TRP A 562 8.77 22.20 -10.56
N ARG A 563 9.83 21.44 -10.25
CA ARG A 563 11.14 21.56 -10.92
C ARG A 563 11.68 20.24 -11.47
N ALA A 564 10.84 19.22 -11.57
CA ALA A 564 11.28 17.91 -12.01
C ALA A 564 11.16 17.73 -13.53
N LEU A 565 12.15 17.05 -14.11
CA LEU A 565 12.04 16.33 -15.37
C LEU A 565 11.36 14.99 -15.13
N TRP A 566 10.94 14.35 -16.22
CA TRP A 566 10.29 13.05 -16.15
C TRP A 566 11.17 11.97 -15.52
N GLU A 567 12.42 11.86 -15.95
CA GLU A 567 13.39 10.88 -15.44
C GLU A 567 13.69 10.99 -13.93
N GLU A 568 13.35 12.13 -13.33
CA GLU A 568 13.53 12.41 -11.90
C GLU A 568 12.33 11.96 -11.05
N VAL A 569 11.17 11.68 -11.68
CA VAL A 569 9.92 11.31 -10.98
C VAL A 569 9.37 9.94 -11.37
N VAL A 570 9.72 9.44 -12.55
CA VAL A 570 9.16 8.20 -13.10
C VAL A 570 9.79 6.95 -12.50
N PHE A 571 8.95 5.93 -12.31
CA PHE A 571 9.31 4.57 -11.87
C PHE A 571 9.76 4.50 -10.40
N ASP A 572 10.17 3.29 -10.03
CA ASP A 572 10.64 2.92 -8.70
C ASP A 572 11.87 3.72 -8.24
N ALA A 573 11.98 3.85 -6.92
CA ALA A 573 13.10 4.41 -6.17
C ALA A 573 13.52 5.84 -6.54
N LYS A 574 12.58 6.68 -6.99
CA LYS A 574 12.79 8.13 -7.15
C LYS A 574 12.43 8.91 -5.90
N ALA A 575 13.27 9.86 -5.49
CA ALA A 575 13.00 10.78 -4.39
C ALA A 575 11.67 11.56 -4.59
N PRO A 576 10.98 12.00 -3.53
CA PRO A 576 9.89 12.94 -3.61
C PRO A 576 10.33 14.21 -4.31
N GLN A 577 9.42 14.78 -5.09
CA GLN A 577 9.64 16.04 -5.77
C GLN A 577 8.52 16.99 -5.36
N GLY A 578 8.87 18.24 -5.06
CA GLY A 578 7.88 19.26 -4.74
C GLY A 578 6.86 19.43 -5.86
N THR A 579 5.60 19.66 -5.49
CA THR A 579 4.50 19.88 -6.43
C THR A 579 3.93 21.29 -6.30
N SER A 580 3.16 21.68 -7.31
CA SER A 580 2.31 22.88 -7.28
C SER A 580 1.03 22.58 -8.05
N ARG A 581 -0.03 23.36 -7.81
CA ARG A 581 -1.26 23.21 -8.60
C ARG A 581 -0.99 23.41 -10.09
N SER A 582 -1.69 22.64 -10.91
CA SER A 582 -1.76 22.83 -12.35
C SER A 582 -2.30 24.24 -12.66
N ARG A 583 -1.70 24.87 -13.67
CA ARG A 583 -2.15 26.13 -14.29
C ARG A 583 -3.18 25.89 -15.39
N VAL A 584 -3.16 24.72 -16.03
CA VAL A 584 -3.97 24.43 -17.23
C VAL A 584 -5.34 23.83 -16.87
N TYR A 585 -5.37 22.76 -16.08
CA TYR A 585 -6.63 22.06 -15.79
C TYR A 585 -6.63 21.40 -14.40
N GLU A 586 -7.81 21.09 -13.91
CA GLU A 586 -8.01 20.05 -12.90
C GLU A 586 -8.73 18.87 -13.55
N GLY A 587 -8.25 17.65 -13.28
CA GLY A 587 -8.81 16.44 -13.86
C GLY A 587 -9.08 15.36 -12.83
N ARG A 588 -10.00 14.47 -13.16
CA ARG A 588 -10.20 13.20 -12.45
C ARG A 588 -10.43 12.11 -13.47
N VAL A 589 -9.62 11.05 -13.40
CA VAL A 589 -9.88 9.79 -14.11
C VAL A 589 -10.31 8.78 -13.06
N ARG A 590 -11.40 8.08 -13.33
CA ARG A 590 -11.95 7.05 -12.45
C ARG A 590 -12.05 5.74 -13.20
N TRP A 591 -11.53 4.68 -12.60
CA TRP A 591 -11.66 3.31 -13.06
C TRP A 591 -12.65 2.57 -12.18
N TYR A 592 -13.53 1.81 -12.83
CA TYR A 592 -14.40 0.82 -12.22
C TYR A 592 -13.92 -0.55 -12.73
N ASP A 593 -13.06 -1.19 -11.94
CA ASP A 593 -12.50 -2.50 -12.23
C ASP A 593 -13.49 -3.58 -11.80
N LEU A 594 -14.21 -4.15 -12.76
CA LEU A 594 -15.22 -5.17 -12.50
C LEU A 594 -14.59 -6.57 -12.46
N HIS A 595 -14.72 -7.22 -11.30
CA HIS A 595 -14.11 -8.52 -11.02
C HIS A 595 -14.97 -9.66 -11.58
N ARG A 596 -14.34 -10.47 -12.44
CA ARG A 596 -15.01 -11.61 -13.11
C ARG A 596 -14.99 -12.90 -12.30
N ARG A 597 -14.06 -13.03 -11.34
CA ARG A 597 -13.89 -14.22 -10.50
C ARG A 597 -13.61 -13.80 -9.05
N PRO A 598 -14.01 -14.63 -8.06
CA PRO A 598 -13.64 -14.41 -6.66
C PRO A 598 -12.12 -14.36 -6.49
N TYR A 599 -11.65 -13.56 -5.53
CA TYR A 599 -10.24 -13.48 -5.16
C TYR A 599 -9.68 -14.85 -4.72
N GLY A 600 -8.45 -15.18 -5.14
CA GLY A 600 -7.70 -16.31 -4.61
C GLY A 600 -7.36 -17.45 -5.57
N GLN A 601 -7.84 -17.43 -6.82
CA GLN A 601 -7.35 -18.38 -7.83
C GLN A 601 -6.02 -17.89 -8.42
N ARG A 602 -4.93 -18.60 -8.13
CA ARG A 602 -3.63 -18.37 -8.78
C ARG A 602 -3.78 -18.51 -10.30
N GLY A 603 -3.59 -17.41 -11.02
CA GLY A 603 -3.62 -17.33 -12.47
C GLY A 603 -3.80 -15.89 -12.91
N ASN A 604 -2.80 -15.33 -13.60
CA ASN A 604 -2.68 -13.92 -14.01
C ASN A 604 -3.71 -13.46 -15.07
N GLU A 605 -4.99 -13.81 -14.92
CA GLU A 605 -6.05 -13.42 -15.86
C GLU A 605 -7.18 -12.64 -15.19
N ILE A 606 -6.81 -11.70 -14.32
CA ILE A 606 -7.69 -10.59 -14.00
C ILE A 606 -7.42 -9.53 -15.06
N VAL A 607 -8.00 -9.68 -16.26
CA VAL A 607 -8.24 -8.51 -17.11
C VAL A 607 -9.55 -7.94 -16.58
N PRO A 608 -9.53 -6.91 -15.72
CA PRO A 608 -10.76 -6.30 -15.26
C PRO A 608 -11.53 -5.80 -16.47
N LEU A 609 -12.84 -6.00 -16.45
CA LEU A 609 -13.71 -5.25 -17.32
C LEU A 609 -13.72 -3.82 -16.80
N MET A 610 -13.10 -2.90 -17.53
CA MET A 610 -12.95 -1.51 -17.09
C MET A 610 -14.06 -0.64 -17.68
N LEU A 611 -14.92 -0.13 -16.79
CA LEU A 611 -15.69 1.08 -17.07
C LEU A 611 -14.86 2.27 -16.58
N MET A 612 -14.74 3.31 -17.39
CA MET A 612 -13.97 4.49 -17.04
C MET A 612 -14.79 5.77 -17.16
N GLU A 613 -14.44 6.74 -16.32
CA GLU A 613 -14.93 8.10 -16.38
C GLU A 613 -13.75 9.08 -16.35
N ILE A 614 -13.84 10.14 -17.15
CA ILE A 614 -12.95 11.28 -17.03
C ILE A 614 -13.77 12.56 -16.87
N VAL A 615 -13.30 13.44 -16.00
CA VAL A 615 -13.74 14.82 -15.88
C VAL A 615 -12.52 15.72 -16.00
N LEU A 616 -12.57 16.70 -16.90
CA LEU A 616 -11.52 17.71 -17.07
C LEU A 616 -12.16 19.09 -16.98
N ARG A 617 -11.55 19.99 -16.22
CA ARG A 617 -12.00 21.37 -16.09
C ARG A 617 -10.85 22.35 -16.25
N LEU A 618 -11.00 23.32 -17.14
CA LEU A 618 -9.97 24.32 -17.40
C LEU A 618 -9.76 25.25 -16.21
N ARG A 619 -8.51 25.60 -15.93
CA ARG A 619 -8.11 26.62 -14.95
C ARG A 619 -7.77 27.96 -15.60
N GLN A 620 -7.55 27.97 -16.91
CA GLN A 620 -7.30 29.16 -17.71
C GLN A 620 -7.98 29.06 -19.08
N PRO A 621 -8.16 30.17 -19.81
CA PRO A 621 -8.68 30.13 -21.16
C PRO A 621 -7.77 29.35 -22.11
N VAL A 622 -8.36 28.51 -22.96
CA VAL A 622 -7.61 27.72 -23.97
C VAL A 622 -8.32 27.77 -25.31
N VAL A 623 -7.56 27.87 -26.40
CA VAL A 623 -8.07 27.77 -27.77
C VAL A 623 -7.94 26.32 -28.22
N PRO A 624 -9.06 25.63 -28.52
CA PRO A 624 -9.02 24.28 -29.08
C PRO A 624 -8.16 24.23 -30.34
N SER A 625 -7.42 23.14 -30.52
CA SER A 625 -6.56 22.96 -31.70
C SER A 625 -6.74 21.56 -32.28
N GLY A 626 -6.88 21.47 -33.60
CA GLY A 626 -7.04 20.21 -34.33
C GLY A 626 -8.48 19.67 -34.30
N ASP A 627 -8.67 18.50 -34.89
CA ASP A 627 -9.99 17.89 -35.09
C ASP A 627 -10.59 17.23 -33.83
N ILE A 628 -9.77 17.08 -32.79
CA ILE A 628 -10.08 16.42 -31.52
C ILE A 628 -9.49 17.25 -30.39
N PHE A 629 -10.33 17.73 -29.46
CA PHE A 629 -9.89 18.55 -28.33
C PHE A 629 -10.87 18.54 -27.14
N PRO A 630 -10.41 18.27 -25.90
CA PRO A 630 -9.09 17.73 -25.55
C PRO A 630 -9.01 16.26 -25.94
N ILE A 631 -7.79 15.76 -26.13
CA ILE A 631 -7.53 14.32 -26.20
C ILE A 631 -7.33 13.83 -24.77
N PHE A 632 -7.82 12.64 -24.45
CA PHE A 632 -7.66 12.04 -23.12
C PHE A 632 -7.21 10.58 -23.12
N LEU A 633 -7.12 9.95 -24.29
CA LEU A 633 -6.82 8.54 -24.42
C LEU A 633 -6.17 8.26 -25.78
N ASN A 634 -5.32 7.25 -25.86
CA ASN A 634 -4.83 6.65 -27.10
C ASN A 634 -5.16 5.15 -27.18
N VAL A 635 -5.81 4.71 -28.26
CA VAL A 635 -6.23 3.31 -28.51
C VAL A 635 -5.33 2.57 -29.52
N GLY A 636 -4.21 3.17 -29.91
CA GLY A 636 -3.29 2.66 -30.92
C GLY A 636 -3.64 3.12 -32.34
N GLY A 637 -2.61 3.32 -33.16
CA GLY A 637 -2.72 3.85 -34.52
C GLY A 637 -3.49 2.94 -35.48
N GLN A 638 -4.11 3.56 -36.46
CA GLN A 638 -5.01 2.98 -37.44
C GLN A 638 -6.07 2.03 -36.85
N PRO A 639 -6.88 2.51 -35.89
CA PRO A 639 -7.83 1.67 -35.19
C PRO A 639 -8.90 1.12 -36.13
N THR A 640 -9.38 -0.09 -35.82
CA THR A 640 -10.61 -0.60 -36.41
C THR A 640 -11.79 0.03 -35.68
N CYS A 641 -12.62 0.76 -36.41
CA CYS A 641 -13.73 1.52 -35.86
C CYS A 641 -15.07 0.90 -36.25
N LEU A 642 -16.00 0.85 -35.30
CA LEU A 642 -17.41 0.54 -35.55
C LEU A 642 -18.25 1.79 -35.31
N THR A 643 -18.82 2.33 -36.38
CA THR A 643 -19.65 3.55 -36.35
C THR A 643 -21.03 3.28 -36.92
N LYS A 644 -21.95 4.26 -36.83
CA LYS A 644 -23.25 4.16 -37.50
C LYS A 644 -23.19 4.78 -38.89
N ASP A 645 -23.75 4.10 -39.87
CA ASP A 645 -23.99 4.65 -41.20
C ASP A 645 -25.22 5.58 -41.22
N ALA A 646 -25.53 6.15 -42.39
CA ALA A 646 -26.68 7.04 -42.57
C ALA A 646 -28.05 6.36 -42.32
N THR A 647 -28.11 5.02 -42.37
CA THR A 647 -29.32 4.23 -42.08
C THR A 647 -29.44 3.84 -40.61
N GLY A 648 -28.40 4.13 -39.80
CA GLY A 648 -28.30 3.75 -38.40
C GLY A 648 -27.73 2.35 -38.17
N GLY A 649 -27.30 1.65 -39.23
CA GLY A 649 -26.63 0.35 -39.17
C GLY A 649 -25.18 0.49 -38.73
N TRP A 650 -24.64 -0.54 -38.06
CA TRP A 650 -23.23 -0.57 -37.67
C TRP A 650 -22.35 -0.95 -38.85
N ILE A 651 -21.34 -0.12 -39.14
CA ILE A 651 -20.32 -0.37 -40.16
C ILE A 651 -18.95 -0.42 -39.51
N GLU A 652 -18.18 -1.45 -39.85
CA GLU A 652 -16.80 -1.61 -39.45
C GLU A 652 -15.87 -1.07 -40.54
N GLN A 653 -14.90 -0.25 -40.16
CA GLN A 653 -13.89 0.27 -41.07
C GLN A 653 -12.57 0.52 -40.35
N LYS A 654 -11.46 0.32 -41.05
CA LYS A 654 -10.13 0.69 -40.54
C LYS A 654 -9.87 2.17 -40.81
N LEU A 655 -9.62 2.95 -39.77
CA LEU A 655 -9.36 4.39 -39.90
C LEU A 655 -7.90 4.63 -40.26
N THR A 656 -7.60 4.94 -41.52
CA THR A 656 -6.21 5.11 -42.00
C THR A 656 -5.76 6.56 -42.11
N GLU A 657 -6.71 7.49 -42.24
CA GLU A 657 -6.49 8.94 -42.28
C GLU A 657 -7.69 9.69 -41.69
N GLY A 658 -7.49 10.96 -41.30
CA GLY A 658 -8.55 11.80 -40.75
C GLY A 658 -9.08 11.33 -39.38
N TYR A 659 -10.37 11.57 -39.14
CA TYR A 659 -11.07 11.27 -37.90
C TYR A 659 -12.47 10.69 -38.14
N LEU A 660 -13.03 10.04 -37.12
CA LEU A 660 -14.40 9.56 -37.07
C LEU A 660 -15.10 10.01 -35.78
N ASP A 661 -16.35 10.42 -35.91
CA ASP A 661 -17.25 10.61 -34.77
C ASP A 661 -17.71 9.24 -34.23
N LEU A 662 -17.56 9.04 -32.93
CA LEU A 662 -18.01 7.86 -32.22
C LEU A 662 -19.35 8.15 -31.54
N PRO A 663 -20.49 7.64 -32.06
CA PRO A 663 -21.76 7.74 -31.35
C PRO A 663 -21.72 6.90 -30.07
N VAL A 664 -22.74 7.00 -29.22
CA VAL A 664 -22.90 6.06 -28.09
C VAL A 664 -22.99 4.62 -28.62
N GLY A 665 -22.15 3.74 -28.07
CA GLY A 665 -21.91 2.38 -28.56
C GLY A 665 -20.88 2.29 -29.69
N GLY A 666 -20.41 3.41 -30.25
CA GLY A 666 -19.34 3.43 -31.25
C GLY A 666 -18.03 2.91 -30.65
N GLN A 667 -17.22 2.22 -31.46
CA GLN A 667 -16.00 1.55 -31.01
C GLN A 667 -14.79 1.96 -31.82
N ALA A 668 -13.63 1.94 -31.17
CA ALA A 668 -12.31 2.01 -31.80
C ALA A 668 -11.38 1.02 -31.10
N ASN A 669 -10.98 -0.05 -31.77
CA ASN A 669 -10.32 -1.21 -31.16
C ASN A 669 -11.11 -1.73 -29.95
N ASP A 670 -10.54 -1.71 -28.75
CA ASP A 670 -11.20 -2.16 -27.53
C ASP A 670 -11.98 -1.06 -26.80
N PHE A 671 -11.87 0.19 -27.23
CA PHE A 671 -12.64 1.31 -26.67
C PHE A 671 -14.07 1.32 -27.19
N VAL A 672 -15.07 1.50 -26.31
CA VAL A 672 -16.47 1.75 -26.69
C VAL A 672 -17.02 2.98 -25.97
N ALA A 673 -17.49 3.96 -26.75
CA ALA A 673 -18.04 5.21 -26.24
C ALA A 673 -19.39 5.00 -25.53
N LEU A 674 -19.52 5.51 -24.30
CA LEU A 674 -20.79 5.61 -23.59
C LEU A 674 -21.32 7.05 -23.49
N THR A 675 -20.54 8.01 -23.97
CA THR A 675 -20.88 9.44 -23.99
C THR A 675 -20.94 9.92 -25.45
N PRO A 676 -21.92 10.77 -25.82
CA PRO A 676 -21.94 11.36 -27.15
C PRO A 676 -20.82 12.40 -27.35
N GLY A 677 -20.51 12.71 -28.61
CA GLY A 677 -19.59 13.80 -28.96
C GLY A 677 -18.10 13.43 -28.89
N LEU A 678 -17.78 12.13 -28.83
CA LEU A 678 -16.41 11.65 -28.87
C LEU A 678 -15.93 11.43 -30.30
N ARG A 679 -14.64 11.61 -30.53
CA ARG A 679 -13.95 11.37 -31.81
C ARG A 679 -12.72 10.51 -31.61
N VAL A 680 -12.35 9.79 -32.66
CA VAL A 680 -11.06 9.10 -32.78
C VAL A 680 -10.40 9.47 -34.10
N ASP A 681 -9.08 9.62 -34.12
CA ASP A 681 -8.32 9.82 -35.35
C ASP A 681 -7.50 8.60 -35.78
N ALA A 682 -6.89 8.68 -36.96
CA ALA A 682 -6.04 7.64 -37.51
C ALA A 682 -4.77 7.37 -36.67
N ALA A 683 -4.37 8.27 -35.77
CA ALA A 683 -3.29 8.03 -34.81
C ALA A 683 -3.77 7.31 -33.53
N GLY A 684 -5.07 7.02 -33.43
CA GLY A 684 -5.69 6.38 -32.27
C GLY A 684 -6.01 7.32 -31.13
N ARG A 685 -5.90 8.65 -31.33
CA ARG A 685 -6.17 9.63 -30.28
C ARG A 685 -7.68 9.80 -30.13
N VAL A 686 -8.16 9.70 -28.90
CA VAL A 686 -9.58 9.81 -28.56
C VAL A 686 -9.81 11.04 -27.69
N GLY A 687 -10.84 11.80 -28.04
CA GLY A 687 -11.19 13.04 -27.36
C GLY A 687 -12.57 13.54 -27.74
N PHE A 688 -12.83 14.82 -27.50
CA PHE A 688 -14.08 15.47 -27.90
C PHE A 688 -13.96 16.13 -29.27
N ALA A 689 -15.09 16.26 -29.97
CA ALA A 689 -15.17 17.20 -31.07
C ALA A 689 -14.93 18.64 -30.56
N PRO A 690 -14.07 19.44 -31.22
CA PRO A 690 -13.91 20.84 -30.86
C PRO A 690 -15.25 21.57 -31.05
N PRO A 691 -15.60 22.53 -30.17
CA PRO A 691 -16.78 23.35 -30.36
C PRO A 691 -16.72 24.10 -31.70
N PRO A 692 -17.87 24.33 -32.38
CA PRO A 692 -17.89 25.01 -33.67
C PRO A 692 -17.47 26.48 -33.56
N GLY A 693 -16.82 26.98 -34.62
CA GLY A 693 -16.05 28.24 -34.60
C GLY A 693 -14.67 28.01 -33.96
N ASP A 694 -13.80 29.01 -33.92
CA ASP A 694 -12.56 28.94 -33.12
C ASP A 694 -12.77 29.62 -31.75
N PRO A 695 -13.66 29.13 -30.85
CA PRO A 695 -13.91 29.83 -29.60
C PRO A 695 -12.73 29.63 -28.66
N THR A 696 -12.29 30.72 -28.04
CA THR A 696 -11.52 30.61 -26.80
C THR A 696 -12.44 30.06 -25.71
N LEU A 697 -12.15 28.88 -25.20
CA LEU A 697 -12.89 28.29 -24.09
C LEU A 697 -12.49 28.97 -22.79
N PRO A 698 -13.45 29.38 -21.95
CA PRO A 698 -13.14 30.09 -20.71
C PRO A 698 -12.60 29.14 -19.64
N ALA A 699 -11.91 29.71 -18.64
CA ALA A 699 -11.63 29.01 -17.39
C ALA A 699 -12.95 28.51 -16.76
N GLY A 700 -12.93 27.29 -16.23
CA GLY A 700 -14.09 26.61 -15.70
C GLY A 700 -14.89 25.79 -16.73
N TYR A 701 -14.59 25.89 -18.03
CA TYR A 701 -15.15 24.98 -19.04
C TYR A 701 -14.82 23.53 -18.67
N GLN A 702 -15.80 22.63 -18.79
CA GLN A 702 -15.68 21.25 -18.33
C GLN A 702 -16.07 20.25 -19.42
N TRP A 703 -15.29 19.17 -19.52
CA TRP A 703 -15.61 17.98 -20.28
C TRP A 703 -15.85 16.80 -19.34
N ARG A 704 -16.76 15.91 -19.73
CA ARG A 704 -17.01 14.63 -19.05
C ARG A 704 -17.24 13.54 -20.08
N ALA A 705 -16.47 12.46 -20.00
CA ALA A 705 -16.67 11.28 -20.84
C ALA A 705 -16.70 10.02 -20.00
N ARG A 706 -17.49 9.05 -20.47
CA ARG A 706 -17.54 7.67 -20.00
C ARG A 706 -17.38 6.73 -21.18
N TRP A 707 -16.64 5.66 -20.97
CA TRP A 707 -16.40 4.62 -21.96
C TRP A 707 -16.07 3.31 -21.26
N VAL A 708 -15.98 2.25 -22.03
CA VAL A 708 -15.59 0.93 -21.55
C VAL A 708 -14.46 0.38 -22.41
N ARG A 709 -13.61 -0.46 -21.83
CA ARG A 709 -12.64 -1.26 -22.57
C ARG A 709 -13.06 -2.72 -22.60
N LEU A 710 -13.18 -3.24 -23.81
CA LEU A 710 -13.47 -4.65 -24.06
C LEU A 710 -12.22 -5.49 -23.81
N ASP A 711 -12.40 -6.73 -23.35
CA ASP A 711 -11.27 -7.63 -23.14
C ASP A 711 -10.73 -8.14 -24.47
N PRO A 712 -9.45 -7.87 -24.80
CA PRO A 712 -8.86 -8.30 -26.07
C PRO A 712 -8.76 -9.83 -26.24
N LYS A 713 -8.95 -10.61 -25.18
CA LYS A 713 -8.96 -12.08 -25.23
C LYS A 713 -10.32 -12.67 -25.66
N MET A 714 -11.35 -11.84 -25.78
CA MET A 714 -12.71 -12.24 -26.13
C MET A 714 -13.16 -11.56 -27.42
N ASP A 715 -14.10 -12.19 -28.13
CA ASP A 715 -14.68 -11.58 -29.33
C ASP A 715 -15.43 -10.28 -28.99
N TYR A 716 -15.06 -9.17 -29.62
CA TYR A 716 -15.65 -7.86 -29.33
C TYR A 716 -17.13 -7.77 -29.72
N SER A 717 -17.54 -8.46 -30.79
CA SER A 717 -18.94 -8.43 -31.25
C SER A 717 -19.84 -9.17 -30.25
N GLU A 718 -19.37 -10.29 -29.73
CA GLU A 718 -20.03 -11.07 -28.68
C GLU A 718 -20.10 -10.26 -27.38
N GLN A 719 -18.97 -9.66 -26.95
CA GLN A 719 -18.91 -8.76 -25.80
C GLN A 719 -19.96 -7.67 -25.84
N ARG A 720 -20.00 -6.93 -26.94
CA ARG A 720 -20.98 -5.86 -27.14
C ARG A 720 -22.41 -6.36 -27.10
N ARG A 721 -22.67 -7.55 -27.64
CA ARG A 721 -24.02 -8.15 -27.65
C ARG A 721 -24.49 -8.48 -26.23
N PHE A 722 -23.69 -9.18 -25.43
CA PHE A 722 -24.11 -9.53 -24.06
C PHE A 722 -24.10 -8.32 -23.11
N MET A 723 -23.31 -7.28 -23.42
CA MET A 723 -23.27 -6.02 -22.68
C MET A 723 -24.35 -5.00 -23.08
N GLY A 724 -25.25 -5.33 -24.01
CA GLY A 724 -26.31 -4.43 -24.48
C GLY A 724 -25.83 -3.24 -25.33
N LEU A 725 -24.56 -3.26 -25.78
CA LEU A 725 -23.96 -2.22 -26.62
C LEU A 725 -24.31 -2.39 -28.11
N ALA A 726 -24.82 -3.55 -28.50
CA ALA A 726 -25.27 -3.86 -29.86
C ALA A 726 -26.81 -3.81 -30.03
N GLY A 727 -27.57 -3.42 -28.98
CA GLY A 727 -29.03 -3.46 -28.97
C GLY A 727 -29.55 -4.46 -27.93
N SER A 728 -30.41 -5.40 -28.34
CA SER A 728 -31.01 -6.39 -27.43
C SER A 728 -29.98 -7.37 -26.87
N THR A 729 -30.04 -7.64 -25.56
CA THR A 729 -29.25 -8.66 -24.89
C THR A 729 -29.77 -10.07 -25.17
N PRO A 730 -28.91 -11.11 -25.10
CA PRO A 730 -29.32 -12.51 -25.30
C PRO A 730 -30.04 -13.12 -24.08
N PHE A 731 -30.01 -12.43 -22.94
CA PHE A 731 -30.75 -12.77 -21.73
C PHE A 731 -31.87 -11.75 -21.48
N SER A 732 -32.84 -12.12 -20.64
CA SER A 732 -33.92 -11.24 -20.19
C SER A 732 -34.05 -11.26 -18.67
N LEU A 733 -34.25 -10.08 -18.08
CA LEU A 733 -34.56 -9.89 -16.67
C LEU A 733 -36.03 -9.47 -16.56
N LYS A 734 -36.89 -10.37 -16.05
CA LYS A 734 -38.31 -10.08 -15.82
C LYS A 734 -38.47 -9.62 -14.37
N LEU A 735 -38.48 -8.31 -14.16
CA LEU A 735 -38.57 -7.73 -12.83
C LEU A 735 -40.02 -7.65 -12.35
N THR A 736 -40.25 -8.03 -11.09
CA THR A 736 -41.52 -7.88 -10.38
C THR A 736 -41.48 -6.77 -9.33
N ARG A 737 -40.28 -6.34 -8.92
CA ARG A 737 -40.04 -5.13 -8.11
C ARG A 737 -38.77 -4.43 -8.57
N GLY A 738 -38.79 -3.10 -8.54
CA GLY A 738 -37.70 -2.28 -9.05
C GLY A 738 -37.73 -2.17 -10.56
N LYS A 739 -36.72 -1.50 -11.12
CA LYS A 739 -36.68 -1.15 -12.54
C LYS A 739 -35.32 -1.46 -13.15
N LEU A 740 -35.34 -2.03 -14.35
CA LEU A 740 -34.17 -2.11 -15.23
C LEU A 740 -34.16 -0.84 -16.07
N ASP A 741 -33.22 0.05 -15.83
CA ASP A 741 -33.14 1.33 -16.53
C ASP A 741 -32.49 1.16 -17.91
N ALA A 742 -31.38 0.42 -17.96
CA ALA A 742 -30.69 0.06 -19.18
C ALA A 742 -29.72 -1.10 -18.94
N VAL A 743 -29.35 -1.81 -20.01
CA VAL A 743 -28.15 -2.65 -20.04
C VAL A 743 -27.18 -1.99 -21.02
N ALA A 744 -26.16 -1.34 -20.48
CA ALA A 744 -25.09 -0.71 -21.26
C ALA A 744 -23.79 -0.96 -20.50
N TYR A 745 -23.09 -2.03 -20.89
CA TYR A 745 -21.96 -2.64 -20.19
C TYR A 745 -22.31 -3.32 -18.87
N VAL A 746 -23.03 -2.63 -18.00
CA VAL A 746 -23.62 -3.17 -16.78
C VAL A 746 -25.14 -3.09 -16.86
N ALA A 747 -25.84 -3.94 -16.11
CA ALA A 747 -27.27 -3.76 -15.88
C ALA A 747 -27.46 -2.64 -14.85
N ALA A 748 -27.91 -1.46 -15.30
CA ALA A 748 -28.28 -0.36 -14.43
C ALA A 748 -29.72 -0.59 -13.94
N LEU A 749 -29.87 -0.77 -12.63
CA LEU A 749 -31.15 -1.01 -11.99
C LEU A 749 -31.43 0.06 -10.94
N THR A 750 -32.69 0.38 -10.74
CA THR A 750 -33.17 1.18 -9.62
C THR A 750 -33.98 0.27 -8.70
N ALA A 751 -33.54 0.17 -7.45
CA ALA A 751 -34.25 -0.56 -6.41
C ALA A 751 -35.57 0.13 -6.07
N GLU A 752 -36.58 -0.67 -5.77
CA GLU A 752 -37.81 -0.24 -5.15
C GLU A 752 -37.89 -0.95 -3.80
N ASP A 753 -38.18 -0.20 -2.73
CA ASP A 753 -38.13 -0.72 -1.37
C ASP A 753 -36.78 -1.42 -1.04
N PHE A 754 -35.68 -0.76 -1.43
CA PHE A 754 -34.30 -1.21 -1.16
C PHE A 754 -33.89 -2.57 -1.78
N GLY A 755 -34.62 -3.07 -2.78
CA GLY A 755 -34.17 -4.20 -3.58
C GLY A 755 -34.80 -4.32 -4.95
N VAL A 756 -34.24 -5.21 -5.75
CA VAL A 756 -34.76 -5.63 -7.05
C VAL A 756 -35.14 -7.11 -6.96
N VAL A 757 -36.30 -7.45 -7.49
CA VAL A 757 -36.82 -8.83 -7.53
C VAL A 757 -37.14 -9.15 -8.97
N GLY A 758 -36.76 -10.35 -9.40
CA GLY A 758 -37.16 -10.81 -10.72
C GLY A 758 -36.82 -12.25 -10.97
N GLU A 759 -37.01 -12.62 -12.23
CA GLU A 759 -36.65 -13.91 -12.77
C GLU A 759 -35.68 -13.73 -13.94
N VAL A 760 -34.66 -14.58 -13.96
CA VAL A 760 -33.74 -14.69 -15.09
C VAL A 760 -34.25 -15.75 -16.06
N GLU A 761 -34.40 -15.37 -17.32
CA GLU A 761 -34.46 -16.34 -18.41
C GLU A 761 -33.02 -16.77 -18.77
N PRO A 762 -32.65 -18.05 -18.60
CA PRO A 762 -31.26 -18.49 -18.65
C PRO A 762 -30.66 -18.28 -20.04
N TYR A 763 -29.39 -17.86 -20.05
CA TYR A 763 -28.56 -17.88 -21.25
C TYR A 763 -27.28 -18.70 -21.00
N PRO A 764 -27.29 -20.02 -21.25
CA PRO A 764 -26.19 -20.92 -20.89
C PRO A 764 -24.84 -20.57 -21.51
N GLN A 765 -24.80 -19.84 -22.62
CA GLN A 765 -23.56 -19.40 -23.26
C GLN A 765 -22.98 -18.11 -22.64
N MET A 766 -23.58 -17.55 -21.58
CA MET A 766 -23.05 -16.34 -20.94
C MET A 766 -21.62 -16.59 -20.43
N PRO A 767 -20.60 -15.87 -20.93
CA PRO A 767 -19.20 -16.15 -20.59
C PRO A 767 -18.79 -15.65 -19.19
N MET A 768 -19.64 -14.84 -18.55
CA MET A 768 -19.37 -14.20 -17.27
C MET A 768 -20.67 -13.82 -16.54
N PRO A 769 -20.66 -13.65 -15.21
CA PRO A 769 -21.81 -13.10 -14.49
C PRO A 769 -22.18 -11.71 -15.01
N LEU A 770 -23.48 -11.41 -15.04
CA LEU A 770 -23.98 -10.06 -15.33
C LEU A 770 -23.71 -9.16 -14.13
N THR A 771 -22.86 -8.14 -14.31
CA THR A 771 -22.68 -7.12 -13.28
C THR A 771 -23.87 -6.18 -13.25
N MET A 772 -24.43 -6.04 -12.05
CA MET A 772 -25.56 -5.18 -11.71
C MET A 772 -25.06 -3.97 -10.93
N ARG A 773 -25.55 -2.80 -11.32
CA ARG A 773 -25.37 -1.52 -10.63
C ARG A 773 -26.73 -1.04 -10.16
N ILE A 774 -26.98 -1.14 -8.87
CA ILE A 774 -28.31 -1.00 -8.26
C ILE A 774 -28.37 0.30 -7.46
N GLY A 775 -29.04 1.33 -7.99
CA GLY A 775 -29.30 2.57 -7.26
C GLY A 775 -30.44 2.41 -6.24
N GLY A 776 -30.48 3.27 -5.23
CA GLY A 776 -31.56 3.30 -4.23
C GLY A 776 -31.38 2.33 -3.05
N LEU A 777 -30.17 1.81 -2.85
CA LEU A 777 -29.82 0.99 -1.69
C LEU A 777 -29.25 1.84 -0.56
N ASN A 778 -29.38 1.35 0.67
CA ASN A 778 -28.77 1.98 1.82
C ASN A 778 -27.41 1.35 2.15
N TRP A 779 -26.35 2.15 2.09
CA TRP A 779 -24.98 1.73 2.42
C TRP A 779 -24.75 1.39 3.89
N ASN A 780 -25.70 1.73 4.75
CA ASN A 780 -25.66 1.40 6.18
C ASN A 780 -26.02 -0.06 6.47
N TRP A 781 -26.58 -0.81 5.52
CA TRP A 781 -27.18 -2.12 5.77
C TRP A 781 -26.55 -3.20 4.88
N SER A 782 -26.39 -4.42 5.41
CA SER A 782 -25.94 -5.58 4.64
C SER A 782 -26.73 -5.76 3.34
N CYS A 783 -26.04 -5.98 2.22
CA CYS A 783 -26.66 -6.31 0.93
C CYS A 783 -26.24 -7.71 0.47
N GLY A 784 -27.07 -8.32 -0.39
CA GLY A 784 -26.74 -9.59 -1.00
C GLY A 784 -27.62 -9.92 -2.21
N VAL A 785 -27.11 -10.80 -3.06
CA VAL A 785 -27.87 -11.47 -4.11
C VAL A 785 -28.32 -12.82 -3.57
N TRP A 786 -29.63 -13.00 -3.44
CA TRP A 786 -30.23 -14.27 -3.04
C TRP A 786 -30.77 -15.03 -4.25
N ARG A 787 -30.51 -16.33 -4.29
CA ARG A 787 -31.11 -17.26 -5.26
C ARG A 787 -31.47 -18.60 -4.59
N PRO A 788 -32.72 -19.07 -4.70
CA PRO A 788 -33.15 -20.31 -4.07
C PRO A 788 -32.39 -21.52 -4.64
N GLY A 789 -31.90 -22.41 -3.77
CA GLY A 789 -31.23 -23.65 -4.17
C GLY A 789 -29.82 -23.48 -4.75
N SER A 790 -29.25 -22.27 -4.70
CA SER A 790 -27.84 -22.02 -5.06
C SER A 790 -26.91 -22.24 -3.86
N GLN A 791 -25.60 -22.36 -4.09
CA GLN A 791 -24.61 -22.56 -3.03
C GLN A 791 -23.41 -21.62 -3.24
N PRO A 792 -23.18 -20.63 -2.35
CA PRO A 792 -24.08 -20.21 -1.27
C PRO A 792 -25.38 -19.59 -1.82
N GLU A 793 -26.48 -19.69 -1.07
CA GLU A 793 -27.77 -19.12 -1.49
C GLU A 793 -27.80 -17.59 -1.49
N ILE A 794 -26.97 -16.95 -0.66
CA ILE A 794 -26.82 -15.50 -0.56
C ILE A 794 -25.35 -15.17 -0.79
N VAL A 795 -25.09 -14.33 -1.79
CA VAL A 795 -23.76 -13.78 -2.08
C VAL A 795 -23.74 -12.31 -1.63
N PRO A 796 -22.94 -11.94 -0.62
CA PRO A 796 -22.90 -10.56 -0.15
C PRO A 796 -22.27 -9.62 -1.19
N PHE A 797 -22.72 -8.38 -1.20
CA PHE A 797 -22.10 -7.31 -1.97
C PHE A 797 -22.21 -5.98 -1.22
N GLY A 798 -21.43 -4.98 -1.63
CA GLY A 798 -21.42 -3.67 -0.98
C GLY A 798 -22.04 -2.54 -1.79
N VAL A 799 -22.29 -1.42 -1.12
CA VAL A 799 -22.85 -0.19 -1.67
C VAL A 799 -21.82 0.93 -1.58
N PHE A 800 -21.65 1.66 -2.68
CA PHE A 800 -20.72 2.78 -2.80
C PHE A 800 -21.37 3.92 -3.56
N GLU A 801 -21.23 5.15 -3.07
CA GLU A 801 -21.85 6.36 -3.66
C GLU A 801 -23.37 6.20 -3.96
N GLY A 802 -24.08 5.43 -3.13
CA GLY A 802 -25.52 5.17 -3.30
C GLY A 802 -25.87 4.07 -4.31
N GLU A 803 -24.87 3.40 -4.89
CA GLU A 803 -25.04 2.30 -5.85
C GLU A 803 -24.48 0.98 -5.29
N GLY A 804 -25.29 -0.08 -5.30
CA GLY A 804 -24.85 -1.45 -5.02
C GLY A 804 -24.23 -2.11 -6.23
N TRP A 805 -23.13 -2.82 -6.05
CA TRP A 805 -22.42 -3.50 -7.13
C TRP A 805 -22.39 -5.00 -6.91
N ALA A 806 -23.13 -5.74 -7.73
CA ALA A 806 -23.36 -7.16 -7.54
C ALA A 806 -23.18 -7.94 -8.84
N ASN A 807 -22.92 -9.25 -8.72
CA ASN A 807 -22.87 -10.15 -9.88
C ASN A 807 -24.06 -11.12 -9.84
N LEU A 808 -24.73 -11.28 -10.98
CA LEU A 808 -25.83 -12.23 -11.18
C LEU A 808 -25.45 -13.25 -12.26
N ASP A 809 -25.40 -14.53 -11.89
CA ASP A 809 -25.15 -15.61 -12.85
C ASP A 809 -26.38 -15.85 -13.75
N VAL A 810 -26.40 -15.21 -14.91
CA VAL A 810 -27.53 -15.33 -15.85
C VAL A 810 -27.48 -16.58 -16.73
N SER A 811 -26.44 -17.42 -16.60
CA SER A 811 -26.39 -18.72 -17.27
C SER A 811 -27.40 -19.71 -16.68
N LYS A 812 -27.79 -19.48 -15.43
CA LYS A 812 -28.80 -20.24 -14.69
C LYS A 812 -30.06 -19.41 -14.59
N GLY A 813 -31.22 -20.02 -14.83
CA GLY A 813 -32.51 -19.35 -14.77
C GLY A 813 -33.05 -19.25 -13.35
N GLY A 814 -34.24 -18.66 -13.22
CA GLY A 814 -35.03 -18.67 -11.99
C GLY A 814 -34.99 -17.37 -11.19
N LEU A 815 -35.61 -17.43 -10.02
CA LEU A 815 -35.85 -16.27 -9.16
C LEU A 815 -34.56 -15.72 -8.55
N PHE A 816 -34.53 -14.40 -8.37
CA PHE A 816 -33.50 -13.72 -7.60
C PHE A 816 -34.06 -12.53 -6.82
N TYR A 817 -33.37 -12.21 -5.73
CA TYR A 817 -33.45 -10.92 -5.05
C TYR A 817 -32.05 -10.30 -5.02
N ALA A 818 -31.94 -9.00 -5.25
CA ALA A 818 -30.68 -8.26 -5.07
C ALA A 818 -30.97 -6.92 -4.39
N GLY A 819 -30.42 -6.71 -3.18
CA GLY A 819 -30.69 -5.51 -2.40
C GLY A 819 -30.25 -5.63 -0.94
N ASN A 820 -30.74 -4.73 -0.08
CA ASN A 820 -30.51 -4.78 1.36
C ASN A 820 -31.20 -6.01 1.99
N LEU A 821 -30.48 -6.81 2.78
CA LEU A 821 -31.01 -8.02 3.43
C LEU A 821 -31.77 -7.72 4.73
N LEU A 822 -31.46 -6.55 5.32
CA LEU A 822 -32.13 -5.96 6.48
C LEU A 822 -32.46 -4.52 6.12
N MET A 823 -33.66 -4.06 6.49
CA MET A 823 -34.13 -2.71 6.24
C MET A 823 -34.69 -2.10 7.53
N ALA A 824 -34.53 -0.79 7.68
CA ALA A 824 -35.17 0.00 8.73
C ALA A 824 -35.94 1.18 8.12
N ASP A 825 -36.97 1.66 8.79
CA ASP A 825 -37.65 2.92 8.43
C ASP A 825 -36.79 4.16 8.76
N ASP A 826 -35.79 4.05 9.64
CA ASP A 826 -34.75 5.07 9.83
C ASP A 826 -33.43 4.67 9.12
N PRO A 827 -33.01 5.38 8.05
CA PRO A 827 -31.83 5.04 7.27
C PRO A 827 -30.50 5.27 7.99
N ARG A 828 -30.50 5.93 9.15
CA ARG A 828 -29.29 6.25 9.92
C ARG A 828 -28.79 5.07 10.76
N LEU A 829 -29.64 4.06 11.00
CA LEU A 829 -29.20 2.83 11.65
C LEU A 829 -28.26 2.05 10.75
N ARG A 830 -27.22 1.48 11.35
CA ARG A 830 -26.28 0.59 10.67
C ARG A 830 -26.64 -0.86 11.01
N LEU A 831 -26.90 -1.68 9.99
CA LEU A 831 -27.39 -3.05 10.15
C LEU A 831 -26.38 -4.02 9.57
N ALA A 832 -25.88 -4.95 10.39
CA ALA A 832 -24.98 -6.02 9.96
C ALA A 832 -25.61 -7.38 10.23
N LEU A 833 -25.87 -8.14 9.17
CA LEU A 833 -26.35 -9.51 9.27
C LEU A 833 -25.21 -10.43 9.73
N ILE A 834 -25.45 -11.22 10.77
CA ILE A 834 -24.47 -12.17 11.33
C ILE A 834 -24.82 -13.59 10.90
N ASP A 835 -26.08 -13.98 11.10
CA ASP A 835 -26.60 -15.29 10.70
C ASP A 835 -28.08 -15.18 10.31
N TRP A 836 -28.52 -16.00 9.37
CA TRP A 836 -29.91 -16.02 8.93
C TRP A 836 -30.28 -17.41 8.43
N THR A 837 -31.03 -18.16 9.23
CA THR A 837 -31.48 -19.52 8.93
C THR A 837 -33.00 -19.55 8.77
N PRO A 838 -33.61 -20.70 8.40
CA PRO A 838 -35.06 -20.87 8.48
C PRO A 838 -35.59 -20.69 9.91
N GLU A 839 -34.82 -21.13 10.91
CA GLU A 839 -35.23 -21.15 12.33
C GLU A 839 -35.05 -19.79 13.00
N GLY A 840 -34.12 -18.96 12.54
CA GLY A 840 -33.86 -17.68 13.18
C GLY A 840 -32.96 -16.72 12.39
N ILE A 841 -32.77 -15.53 12.96
CA ILE A 841 -31.89 -14.48 12.43
C ILE A 841 -31.12 -13.84 13.57
N THR A 842 -29.82 -13.63 13.37
CA THR A 842 -28.95 -12.86 14.25
C THR A 842 -28.34 -11.70 13.48
N PHE A 843 -28.47 -10.49 14.03
CA PHE A 843 -27.91 -9.29 13.43
C PHE A 843 -27.49 -8.27 14.50
N GLU A 844 -26.62 -7.35 14.09
CA GLU A 844 -26.23 -6.19 14.87
C GLU A 844 -26.92 -4.93 14.35
N VAL A 845 -27.37 -4.08 15.28
CA VAL A 845 -27.86 -2.73 14.99
C VAL A 845 -26.99 -1.72 15.73
N ASN A 846 -26.36 -0.81 15.00
CA ASN A 846 -25.61 0.31 15.57
C ASN A 846 -26.30 1.64 15.26
N ASN A 847 -26.47 2.47 16.29
CA ASN A 847 -26.93 3.85 16.18
C ASN A 847 -25.73 4.79 16.37
N PRO A 848 -25.16 5.35 15.29
CA PRO A 848 -23.99 6.22 15.39
C PRO A 848 -24.33 7.67 15.82
N THR A 849 -25.61 7.99 16.03
CA THR A 849 -26.09 9.36 16.27
C THR A 849 -26.05 9.75 17.75
N ASP A 850 -26.34 11.02 18.05
CA ASP A 850 -26.39 11.55 19.42
C ASP A 850 -27.73 11.36 20.14
N GLY A 851 -28.78 10.91 19.44
CA GLY A 851 -30.10 10.65 20.01
C GLY A 851 -30.53 9.18 19.86
N PRO A 852 -31.48 8.69 20.67
CA PRO A 852 -32.07 7.37 20.45
C PRO A 852 -32.80 7.33 19.11
N ILE A 853 -32.83 6.16 18.49
CA ILE A 853 -33.61 5.89 17.27
C ILE A 853 -34.64 4.80 17.57
N GLU A 854 -35.89 5.11 17.28
CA GLU A 854 -36.99 4.15 17.22
C GLU A 854 -37.18 3.76 15.75
N ALA A 855 -37.05 2.48 15.43
CA ALA A 855 -37.18 2.02 14.06
C ALA A 855 -37.79 0.62 13.97
N THR A 856 -38.57 0.37 12.93
CA THR A 856 -38.98 -1.00 12.57
C THR A 856 -37.95 -1.62 11.64
N VAL A 857 -37.29 -2.69 12.12
CA VAL A 857 -36.35 -3.49 11.33
C VAL A 857 -37.06 -4.70 10.75
N ARG A 858 -36.86 -4.95 9.45
CA ARG A 858 -37.50 -6.05 8.72
C ARG A 858 -36.57 -6.72 7.71
N THR A 859 -36.93 -7.94 7.31
CA THR A 859 -36.33 -8.65 6.18
C THR A 859 -37.21 -8.55 4.93
N PRO A 860 -36.65 -8.67 3.71
CA PRO A 860 -37.44 -8.70 2.48
C PRO A 860 -38.33 -9.94 2.44
N ALA A 861 -39.57 -9.79 1.98
CA ALA A 861 -40.56 -10.87 1.95
C ALA A 861 -40.28 -11.91 0.84
N GLU A 862 -39.48 -11.53 -0.15
CA GLU A 862 -39.19 -12.32 -1.35
C GLU A 862 -38.09 -13.36 -1.12
N ILE A 863 -37.27 -13.19 -0.09
CA ILE A 863 -36.30 -14.20 0.33
C ILE A 863 -37.07 -15.28 1.11
N THR A 864 -37.39 -16.38 0.44
CA THR A 864 -38.13 -17.51 1.02
C THR A 864 -37.19 -18.51 1.70
N GLY A 865 -37.71 -19.30 2.64
CA GLY A 865 -36.93 -20.33 3.34
C GLY A 865 -35.98 -19.77 4.41
N ARG A 866 -36.18 -18.51 4.83
CA ARG A 866 -35.44 -17.85 5.89
C ARG A 866 -36.41 -17.21 6.90
N TYR A 867 -35.95 -16.97 8.11
CA TYR A 867 -36.75 -16.36 9.16
C TYR A 867 -37.25 -14.96 8.75
N ARG A 868 -38.55 -14.69 8.92
CA ARG A 868 -39.16 -13.40 8.57
C ARG A 868 -39.17 -12.47 9.78
N LEU A 869 -38.47 -11.35 9.67
CA LEU A 869 -38.37 -10.33 10.72
C LEU A 869 -39.24 -9.12 10.39
N SER A 870 -39.93 -8.58 11.40
CA SER A 870 -40.58 -7.27 11.35
C SER A 870 -40.79 -6.78 12.78
N GLU A 871 -39.78 -6.16 13.37
CA GLU A 871 -39.72 -5.85 14.80
C GLU A 871 -39.45 -4.37 15.02
N LYS A 872 -40.16 -3.76 15.98
CA LYS A 872 -39.87 -2.39 16.41
C LYS A 872 -38.77 -2.42 17.47
N LEU A 873 -37.72 -1.63 17.24
CA LEU A 873 -36.54 -1.56 18.09
C LEU A 873 -36.32 -0.12 18.57
N SER A 874 -35.87 -0.01 19.82
CA SER A 874 -35.32 1.22 20.39
C SER A 874 -33.82 1.04 20.53
N VAL A 875 -33.03 1.88 19.84
CA VAL A 875 -31.57 1.81 19.87
C VAL A 875 -31.02 3.12 20.46
N PRO A 876 -30.45 3.09 21.68
CA PRO A 876 -29.89 4.28 22.31
C PRO A 876 -28.80 4.95 21.47
N ALA A 877 -28.53 6.22 21.75
CA ALA A 877 -27.46 6.98 21.11
C ALA A 877 -26.10 6.29 21.31
N GLY A 878 -25.34 6.06 20.24
CA GLY A 878 -24.04 5.39 20.33
C GLY A 878 -24.13 3.97 20.89
N ALA A 879 -25.24 3.26 20.70
CA ALA A 879 -25.35 1.86 21.09
C ALA A 879 -25.14 0.92 19.89
N SER A 880 -24.49 -0.21 20.13
CA SER A 880 -24.49 -1.36 19.23
C SER A 880 -25.15 -2.53 19.96
N VAL A 881 -26.22 -3.07 19.39
CA VAL A 881 -27.01 -4.14 20.01
C VAL A 881 -27.04 -5.33 19.08
N ARG A 882 -26.63 -6.49 19.58
CA ARG A 882 -26.80 -7.79 18.91
C ARG A 882 -28.14 -8.38 19.30
N LEU A 883 -28.93 -8.76 18.29
CA LEU A 883 -30.27 -9.30 18.47
C LEU A 883 -30.40 -10.64 17.75
N THR A 884 -31.08 -11.59 18.39
CA THR A 884 -31.39 -12.91 17.83
C THR A 884 -32.90 -13.16 17.94
N PHE A 885 -33.50 -13.65 16.85
CA PHE A 885 -34.92 -14.01 16.76
C PHE A 885 -35.07 -15.43 16.16
N PRO A 886 -36.08 -16.23 16.55
CA PRO A 886 -36.99 -15.98 17.66
C PRO A 886 -36.19 -15.89 18.96
N ARG A 887 -36.67 -15.10 19.91
CA ARG A 887 -36.00 -14.99 21.22
C ARG A 887 -36.17 -16.34 21.92
N GLY A 888 -35.04 -16.99 22.22
CA GLY A 888 -35.01 -18.23 22.98
C GLY A 888 -35.54 -18.07 24.40
#